data_AF-A0A5N7MAG4-F1
#
_entry.id   AF-A0A5N7MAG4-F1
#
_cell.length_a   1.000
_cell.length_b   1.000
_cell.length_c   1.000
_cell.angle_alpha   90.00
_cell.angle_beta   90.00
_cell.angle_gamma   90.00
#
_symmetry.space_group_name_H-M   'P 1'
#
loop_
_entity.id
_entity.type
_entity.pdbx_description
1 polymer ?
#
loop_
_entity_poly.entity_id
_entity_poly.type
_entity_poly.pdbx_seq_one_letter_code
_entity_poly.pdbx_strand_id
1 'polypeptide(L)'
;MTLPMLLACESHFSHHHRSTLSPKKLVSLAKERGHFMIGIADRQSLAGSLEFSKAAIAAGLKPVIGERFRFGDPITSGYITLHVMNAVGWQNLLRLNSCFFNKRKGSLIELEDLAAYADGLFATTGGIEGPIDQAILQNRVETGEKFLKGLVSVFGDQLAVAFDRHLEMGASDTDREALLAQWCLHYRIPGIAISPARHSSEADRVALNVLTFAADGTAKSTIKDPGFPAPPVGSHLKSVDEFEALFAESASLIENTLSVLMLGNFAVIESKPRLPHAPGVADENAAVVTAAQQGLERLFQQNPYMEERRADYEERLRIELGHITKLGFSGYFLIVADFINWSRHNDIPVGPGRGSGAGSLVAWSLGITELDPLRWGLLFERFINPERISLPDFDVDFCERRRDEVLDYVRAKYGADHVAHIAAYNTLKGRGAFKATARAIGIPAGMADSFTKKFPEKGDGLRSFREEQAVKDALADNIELDDAMSIAEQLEGVLDNATKHAAGIVISDEPLPETTPVMGVLDEGRIVPVTQFDMGPIEKTGLVKFDFLGLKTLTVITRTKNILASQGIEIDPYSIPYEDELVFKHLNEGRTQRVFQLESPGMTSALKKIRPNTFEDIVALVSLYRPGPMDQIPLYAERKAGRTSVEYPHPKLEPVLKETYGIMVYQEQIMEAARVLAGYSLGEADVLRRAIGKK
;
A
#
# COMPACT_ATOMS: atom_id res chain seq x y z
N MET A 1 18.76 -35.33 12.26
CA MET A 1 19.13 -34.03 11.68
C MET A 1 17.81 -33.35 11.38
N THR A 2 17.54 -32.20 11.99
CA THR A 2 16.22 -31.52 11.98
C THR A 2 15.77 -31.21 10.57
N LEU A 3 14.73 -31.85 10.03
CA LEU A 3 14.25 -31.49 8.70
C LEU A 3 12.73 -31.57 8.56
N PRO A 4 12.07 -30.44 8.78
CA PRO A 4 10.82 -30.21 8.07
C PRO A 4 10.66 -28.78 7.60
N MET A 5 9.99 -28.69 6.46
CA MET A 5 9.81 -27.50 5.65
C MET A 5 8.36 -27.51 5.22
N LEU A 6 7.70 -26.36 5.34
CA LEU A 6 6.35 -26.21 4.81
C LEU A 6 6.45 -25.44 3.50
N LEU A 7 6.07 -26.12 2.43
CA LEU A 7 5.90 -25.51 1.12
C LEU A 7 4.43 -25.20 0.86
N ALA A 8 4.23 -24.13 0.09
CA ALA A 8 2.92 -23.64 -0.31
C ALA A 8 2.01 -23.24 0.86
N CYS A 9 2.56 -22.59 1.90
CA CYS A 9 1.74 -21.92 2.88
C CYS A 9 1.01 -20.73 2.24
N GLU A 10 -0.25 -20.55 2.59
CA GLU A 10 -1.07 -19.44 2.14
C GLU A 10 -1.17 -18.39 3.24
N SER A 11 -1.09 -17.13 2.86
CA SER A 11 -1.36 -15.98 3.70
C SER A 11 -2.73 -15.38 3.39
N HIS A 12 -3.16 -14.42 4.20
CA HIS A 12 -4.41 -13.67 3.99
C HIS A 12 -4.45 -12.89 2.65
N PHE A 13 -3.36 -12.82 1.90
CA PHE A 13 -3.32 -12.27 0.54
C PHE A 13 -3.79 -13.27 -0.53
N SER A 14 -3.94 -14.56 -0.19
CA SER A 14 -4.52 -15.54 -1.10
C SER A 14 -5.94 -15.17 -1.52
N HIS A 15 -6.17 -15.11 -2.83
CA HIS A 15 -7.49 -14.87 -3.38
C HIS A 15 -8.53 -15.88 -2.84
N HIS A 16 -9.77 -15.41 -2.64
CA HIS A 16 -10.87 -16.14 -1.99
C HIS A 16 -10.69 -16.40 -0.49
N HIS A 17 -9.86 -15.61 0.19
CA HIS A 17 -9.70 -15.61 1.65
C HIS A 17 -9.43 -17.00 2.22
N ARG A 18 -8.42 -17.65 1.65
CA ARG A 18 -8.09 -19.06 1.92
C ARG A 18 -7.10 -19.23 3.07
N SER A 19 -6.80 -18.16 3.82
CA SER A 19 -5.94 -18.22 4.99
C SER A 19 -6.24 -17.09 5.98
N THR A 20 -6.10 -17.38 7.26
CA THR A 20 -6.21 -16.41 8.36
C THR A 20 -4.84 -15.86 8.79
N LEU A 21 -3.75 -16.29 8.15
CA LEU A 21 -2.39 -15.99 8.57
C LEU A 21 -1.81 -14.80 7.82
N SER A 22 -1.25 -13.82 8.53
CA SER A 22 -0.42 -12.81 7.89
C SER A 22 0.97 -13.37 7.53
N PRO A 23 1.68 -12.78 6.55
CA PRO A 23 3.07 -13.15 6.23
C PRO A 23 4.00 -13.21 7.46
N LYS A 24 3.89 -12.23 8.36
CA LYS A 24 4.67 -12.23 9.61
C LYS A 24 4.27 -13.34 10.57
N LYS A 25 2.97 -13.66 10.68
CA LYS A 25 2.49 -14.71 11.57
C LYS A 25 2.95 -16.09 11.09
N LEU A 26 2.95 -16.34 9.77
CA LEU A 26 3.52 -17.54 9.16
C LEU A 26 4.97 -17.75 9.63
N VAL A 27 5.81 -16.73 9.49
CA VAL A 27 7.22 -16.78 9.89
C VAL A 27 7.40 -17.00 11.39
N SER A 28 6.64 -16.28 12.23
CA SER A 28 6.71 -16.42 13.69
C SER A 28 6.40 -17.85 14.12
N LEU A 29 5.28 -18.40 13.64
CA LEU A 29 4.86 -19.76 13.98
C LEU A 29 5.85 -20.80 13.44
N ALA A 30 6.39 -20.61 12.24
CA ALA A 30 7.38 -21.51 11.66
C ALA A 30 8.63 -21.60 12.54
N LYS A 31 9.12 -20.46 13.03
CA LYS A 31 10.25 -20.40 13.95
C LYS A 31 9.94 -21.05 15.29
N GLU A 32 8.78 -20.73 15.88
CA GLU A 32 8.32 -21.33 17.15
C GLU A 32 8.21 -22.85 17.06
N ARG A 33 7.87 -23.37 15.86
CA ARG A 33 7.66 -24.78 15.57
C ARG A 33 8.91 -25.53 15.06
N GLY A 34 10.07 -24.87 15.06
CA GLY A 34 11.36 -25.47 14.78
C GLY A 34 11.73 -25.60 13.30
N HIS A 35 10.97 -24.96 12.39
CA HIS A 35 11.36 -24.90 10.99
C HIS A 35 12.58 -23.98 10.80
N PHE A 36 13.42 -24.32 9.82
CA PHE A 36 14.54 -23.48 9.35
C PHE A 36 14.28 -22.88 7.95
N MET A 37 13.22 -23.36 7.27
CA MET A 37 12.77 -22.89 5.97
C MET A 37 11.24 -22.84 5.92
N ILE A 38 10.69 -21.86 5.23
CA ILE A 38 9.25 -21.74 5.01
C ILE A 38 8.97 -21.17 3.62
N GLY A 39 7.96 -21.72 2.93
CA GLY A 39 7.50 -21.24 1.64
C GLY A 39 6.13 -20.59 1.69
N ILE A 40 6.01 -19.40 1.11
CA ILE A 40 4.73 -18.74 0.84
C ILE A 40 4.34 -18.98 -0.61
N ALA A 41 3.10 -19.41 -0.86
CA ALA A 41 2.54 -19.50 -2.19
C ALA A 41 1.05 -19.15 -2.18
N ASP A 42 0.79 -17.85 -2.26
CA ASP A 42 -0.58 -17.35 -2.31
C ASP A 42 -1.24 -17.67 -3.65
N ARG A 43 -2.56 -17.84 -3.65
CA ARG A 43 -3.34 -18.09 -4.87
C ARG A 43 -3.42 -16.82 -5.71
N GLN A 44 -2.85 -16.87 -6.91
CA GLN A 44 -2.82 -15.77 -7.88
C GLN A 44 -2.37 -14.42 -7.30
N SER A 45 -1.54 -14.42 -6.25
CA SER A 45 -1.09 -13.21 -5.58
C SER A 45 0.35 -13.32 -5.09
N LEU A 46 1.06 -12.19 -5.17
CA LEU A 46 2.41 -11.96 -4.67
C LEU A 46 2.45 -10.81 -3.64
N ALA A 47 1.31 -10.27 -3.23
CA ALA A 47 1.21 -9.08 -2.38
C ALA A 47 2.00 -9.21 -1.06
N GLY A 48 1.95 -10.39 -0.43
CA GLY A 48 2.65 -10.65 0.83
C GLY A 48 4.15 -10.97 0.71
N SER A 49 4.68 -11.09 -0.51
CA SER A 49 6.01 -11.68 -0.76
C SER A 49 7.18 -10.88 -0.17
N LEU A 50 7.15 -9.54 -0.23
CA LEU A 50 8.19 -8.70 0.35
C LEU A 50 8.14 -8.72 1.88
N GLU A 51 6.95 -8.58 2.48
CA GLU A 51 6.79 -8.65 3.93
C GLU A 51 7.23 -10.00 4.48
N PHE A 52 6.83 -11.09 3.81
CA PHE A 52 7.25 -12.45 4.13
C PHE A 52 8.77 -12.61 4.09
N SER A 53 9.40 -12.19 2.98
CA SER A 53 10.85 -12.31 2.78
C SER A 53 11.62 -11.59 3.89
N LYS A 54 11.23 -10.35 4.19
CA LYS A 54 11.86 -9.56 5.26
C LYS A 54 11.69 -10.22 6.63
N ALA A 55 10.49 -10.71 6.95
CA ALA A 55 10.23 -11.38 8.21
C ALA A 55 11.04 -12.66 8.33
N ALA A 56 11.08 -13.50 7.29
CA ALA A 56 11.82 -14.76 7.27
C ALA A 56 13.32 -14.54 7.48
N ILE A 57 13.91 -13.60 6.73
CA ILE A 57 15.33 -13.24 6.86
C ILE A 57 15.63 -12.75 8.29
N ALA A 58 14.81 -11.85 8.84
CA ALA A 58 14.99 -11.34 10.20
C ALA A 58 14.82 -12.44 11.27
N ALA A 59 14.00 -13.45 11.00
CA ALA A 59 13.80 -14.60 11.88
C ALA A 59 14.92 -15.64 11.79
N GLY A 60 15.79 -15.57 10.77
CA GLY A 60 16.83 -16.56 10.47
C GLY A 60 16.33 -17.77 9.68
N LEU A 61 15.18 -17.64 9.01
CA LEU A 61 14.59 -18.69 8.16
C LEU A 61 14.92 -18.44 6.69
N LYS A 62 15.15 -19.50 5.92
CA LYS A 62 15.22 -19.39 4.45
C LYS A 62 13.80 -19.22 3.88
N PRO A 63 13.47 -18.11 3.20
CA PRO A 63 12.20 -17.97 2.50
C PRO A 63 12.21 -18.76 1.19
N VAL A 64 11.05 -19.30 0.81
CA VAL A 64 10.77 -19.79 -0.54
C VAL A 64 9.56 -19.02 -1.07
N ILE A 65 9.74 -18.30 -2.16
CA ILE A 65 8.68 -17.48 -2.75
C ILE A 65 8.02 -18.28 -3.87
N GLY A 66 6.70 -18.28 -3.90
CA GLY A 66 5.95 -18.86 -4.99
C GLY A 66 4.54 -18.30 -5.10
N GLU A 67 3.82 -18.84 -6.06
CA GLU A 67 2.43 -18.48 -6.35
C GLU A 67 1.69 -19.72 -6.87
N ARG A 68 0.40 -19.82 -6.53
CA ARG A 68 -0.46 -20.91 -6.99
C ARG A 68 -1.32 -20.46 -8.17
N PHE A 69 -1.23 -21.19 -9.28
CA PHE A 69 -2.01 -20.95 -10.50
C PHE A 69 -2.95 -22.11 -10.77
N ARG A 70 -4.16 -21.80 -11.23
CA ARG A 70 -5.12 -22.83 -11.62
C ARG A 70 -4.74 -23.40 -12.98
N PHE A 71 -4.56 -24.72 -13.10
CA PHE A 71 -4.19 -25.43 -14.32
C PHE A 71 -5.14 -26.62 -14.54
N GLY A 72 -5.22 -27.10 -15.78
CA GLY A 72 -6.07 -28.24 -16.17
C GLY A 72 -7.06 -27.87 -17.27
N ASP A 73 -8.23 -28.49 -17.25
CA ASP A 73 -9.32 -28.24 -18.20
C ASP A 73 -10.60 -27.74 -17.48
N PRO A 74 -11.64 -27.29 -18.23
CA PRO A 74 -12.86 -26.75 -17.62
C PRO A 74 -13.61 -27.72 -16.69
N ILE A 75 -13.38 -29.02 -16.82
CA ILE A 75 -14.05 -30.06 -16.04
C ILE A 75 -13.16 -30.52 -14.87
N THR A 76 -11.86 -30.73 -15.13
CA THR A 76 -10.88 -31.18 -14.16
C THR A 76 -9.72 -30.17 -14.11
N SER A 77 -9.71 -29.36 -13.06
CA SER A 77 -8.66 -28.37 -12.81
C SER A 77 -8.30 -28.32 -11.33
N GLY A 78 -7.11 -27.82 -11.05
CA GLY A 78 -6.57 -27.65 -9.70
C GLY A 78 -5.48 -26.59 -9.70
N TYR A 79 -4.76 -26.44 -8.60
CA TYR A 79 -3.68 -25.47 -8.45
C TYR A 79 -2.32 -26.15 -8.54
N ILE A 80 -1.48 -25.71 -9.46
CA ILE A 80 -0.04 -25.97 -9.41
C ILE A 80 0.65 -24.85 -8.65
N THR A 81 1.84 -25.09 -8.10
CA THR A 81 2.63 -24.05 -7.44
C THR A 81 3.91 -23.81 -8.20
N LEU A 82 4.20 -22.54 -8.53
CA LEU A 82 5.47 -22.13 -9.11
C LEU A 82 6.30 -21.44 -8.04
N HIS A 83 7.55 -21.88 -7.87
CA HIS A 83 8.50 -21.39 -6.90
C HIS A 83 9.67 -20.71 -7.59
N VAL A 84 10.12 -19.61 -7.01
CA VAL A 84 11.21 -18.79 -7.55
C VAL A 84 12.55 -19.35 -7.12
N MET A 85 13.40 -19.72 -8.08
CA MET A 85 14.76 -20.18 -7.78
C MET A 85 15.80 -19.06 -7.78
N ASN A 86 15.59 -18.03 -8.62
CA ASN A 86 16.53 -16.94 -8.84
C ASN A 86 15.82 -15.67 -9.38
N ALA A 87 16.59 -14.64 -9.68
CA ALA A 87 16.06 -13.36 -10.18
C ALA A 87 15.33 -13.46 -11.54
N VAL A 88 15.76 -14.37 -12.42
CA VAL A 88 15.08 -14.62 -13.71
C VAL A 88 13.71 -15.24 -13.46
N GLY A 89 13.65 -16.22 -12.57
CA GLY A 89 12.39 -16.81 -12.12
C GLY A 89 11.44 -15.78 -11.52
N TRP A 90 11.95 -14.83 -10.73
CA TRP A 90 11.12 -13.76 -10.17
C TRP A 90 10.49 -12.90 -11.27
N GLN A 91 11.28 -12.44 -12.24
CA GLN A 91 10.77 -11.65 -13.38
C GLN A 91 9.74 -12.44 -14.19
N ASN A 92 10.01 -13.71 -14.45
CA ASN A 92 9.07 -14.58 -15.17
C ASN A 92 7.77 -14.80 -14.38
N LEU A 93 7.84 -14.95 -13.05
CA LEU A 93 6.67 -15.06 -12.21
C LEU A 93 5.85 -13.76 -12.20
N LEU A 94 6.50 -12.59 -12.14
CA LEU A 94 5.83 -11.30 -12.23
C LEU A 94 5.10 -11.11 -13.57
N ARG A 95 5.76 -11.44 -14.68
CA ARG A 95 5.14 -11.40 -16.02
C ARG A 95 3.94 -12.34 -16.10
N LEU A 96 4.11 -13.58 -15.67
CA LEU A 96 3.04 -14.57 -15.69
C LEU A 96 1.86 -14.15 -14.81
N ASN A 97 2.14 -13.66 -13.60
CA ASN A 97 1.13 -13.09 -12.70
C ASN A 97 0.35 -11.95 -13.40
N SER A 98 1.05 -11.06 -14.10
CA SER A 98 0.43 -9.94 -14.82
C SER A 98 -0.45 -10.37 -15.98
N CYS A 99 -0.21 -11.53 -16.61
CA CYS A 99 -1.10 -12.06 -17.66
C CYS A 99 -2.53 -12.31 -17.15
N PHE A 100 -2.69 -12.52 -15.84
CA PHE A 100 -4.00 -12.70 -15.20
C PHE A 100 -4.70 -11.38 -14.84
N PHE A 101 -4.04 -10.24 -15.04
CA PHE A 101 -4.58 -8.90 -14.79
C PHE A 101 -5.98 -8.69 -15.41
N ASN A 102 -6.14 -9.06 -16.69
CA ASN A 102 -7.39 -8.92 -17.45
C ASN A 102 -8.23 -10.20 -17.49
N LYS A 103 -7.72 -11.32 -16.96
CA LYS A 103 -8.44 -12.60 -16.97
C LYS A 103 -9.45 -12.61 -15.81
N ARG A 104 -10.54 -13.37 -15.96
CA ARG A 104 -11.52 -13.55 -14.86
C ARG A 104 -10.83 -14.24 -13.67
N LYS A 105 -11.22 -13.93 -12.44
CA LYS A 105 -10.75 -14.65 -11.25
C LYS A 105 -10.92 -16.15 -11.43
N GLY A 106 -9.87 -16.92 -11.09
CA GLY A 106 -9.87 -18.37 -11.24
C GLY A 106 -9.76 -18.87 -12.68
N SER A 107 -9.30 -18.03 -13.62
CA SER A 107 -8.95 -18.47 -14.98
C SER A 107 -7.82 -19.49 -14.95
N LEU A 108 -7.86 -20.41 -15.92
CA LEU A 108 -6.83 -21.42 -16.10
C LEU A 108 -5.61 -20.80 -16.78
N ILE A 109 -4.42 -21.21 -16.31
CA ILE A 109 -3.17 -21.04 -17.03
C ILE A 109 -3.06 -22.11 -18.12
N GLU A 110 -2.55 -21.71 -19.27
CA GLU A 110 -2.31 -22.63 -20.38
C GLU A 110 -0.88 -23.18 -20.34
N LEU A 111 -0.62 -24.28 -21.05
CA LEU A 111 0.71 -24.87 -21.05
C LEU A 111 1.72 -23.97 -21.77
N GLU A 112 1.25 -23.23 -22.77
CA GLU A 112 1.99 -22.24 -23.54
C GLU A 112 2.41 -21.05 -22.65
N ASP A 113 1.52 -20.59 -21.77
CA ASP A 113 1.82 -19.57 -20.76
C ASP A 113 2.96 -20.05 -19.84
N LEU A 114 2.88 -21.31 -19.37
CA LEU A 114 3.91 -21.91 -18.53
C LEU A 114 5.25 -22.04 -19.27
N ALA A 115 5.22 -22.51 -20.52
CA ALA A 115 6.42 -22.69 -21.35
C ALA A 115 7.14 -21.36 -21.61
N ALA A 116 6.39 -20.26 -21.80
CA ALA A 116 6.95 -18.94 -22.04
C ALA A 116 7.72 -18.36 -20.84
N TYR A 117 7.36 -18.77 -19.61
CA TYR A 117 7.86 -18.18 -18.36
C TYR A 117 8.49 -19.20 -17.40
N ALA A 118 8.87 -20.38 -17.88
CA ALA A 118 9.38 -21.46 -17.02
C ALA A 118 10.80 -21.20 -16.47
N ASP A 119 11.63 -20.41 -17.16
CA ASP A 119 13.04 -20.26 -16.79
C ASP A 119 13.21 -19.64 -15.39
N GLY A 120 14.11 -20.21 -14.60
CA GLY A 120 14.33 -19.84 -13.19
C GLY A 120 13.20 -20.21 -12.22
N LEU A 121 12.17 -20.96 -12.67
CA LEU A 121 11.06 -21.43 -11.84
C LEU A 121 11.09 -22.93 -11.63
N PHE A 122 10.74 -23.34 -10.41
CA PHE A 122 10.51 -24.73 -10.05
C PHE A 122 9.02 -24.97 -9.80
N ALA A 123 8.44 -26.00 -10.40
CA ALA A 123 7.00 -26.29 -10.28
C ALA A 123 6.72 -27.49 -9.37
N THR A 124 5.62 -27.41 -8.62
CA THR A 124 5.03 -28.56 -7.92
C THR A 124 3.61 -28.80 -8.38
N THR A 125 3.22 -30.09 -8.43
CA THR A 125 1.89 -30.50 -8.93
C THR A 125 0.73 -30.03 -8.06
N GLY A 126 1.00 -29.56 -6.84
CA GLY A 126 0.02 -28.89 -5.97
C GLY A 126 -0.66 -29.76 -4.91
N GLY A 127 -0.38 -31.07 -4.90
CA GLY A 127 -0.96 -32.04 -3.97
C GLY A 127 -2.42 -32.30 -4.29
N ILE A 128 -3.24 -32.56 -3.28
CA ILE A 128 -4.66 -32.90 -3.40
C ILE A 128 -5.46 -31.84 -4.16
N GLU A 129 -5.06 -30.58 -4.06
CA GLU A 129 -5.71 -29.47 -4.77
C GLU A 129 -5.18 -29.29 -6.20
N GLY A 130 -4.17 -30.06 -6.58
CA GLY A 130 -3.55 -30.09 -7.88
C GLY A 130 -4.41 -30.75 -8.95
N PRO A 131 -4.25 -30.39 -10.22
CA PRO A 131 -5.08 -30.91 -11.30
C PRO A 131 -4.90 -32.42 -11.54
N ILE A 132 -3.72 -32.95 -11.23
CA ILE A 132 -3.38 -34.36 -11.40
C ILE A 132 -4.13 -35.19 -10.36
N ASP A 133 -4.02 -34.82 -9.09
CA ASP A 133 -4.69 -35.45 -7.96
C ASP A 133 -6.21 -35.37 -8.08
N GLN A 134 -6.74 -34.19 -8.46
CA GLN A 134 -8.16 -34.01 -8.75
C GLN A 134 -8.64 -34.94 -9.88
N ALA A 135 -7.83 -35.16 -10.92
CA ALA A 135 -8.17 -36.11 -11.98
C ALA A 135 -8.23 -37.55 -11.48
N ILE A 136 -7.27 -37.98 -10.65
CA ILE A 136 -7.25 -39.32 -10.04
C ILE A 136 -8.49 -39.52 -9.17
N LEU A 137 -8.79 -38.57 -8.27
CA LEU A 137 -9.96 -38.62 -7.39
C LEU A 137 -11.30 -38.65 -8.15
N GLN A 138 -11.34 -38.05 -9.35
CA GLN A 138 -12.49 -38.09 -10.25
C GLN A 138 -12.52 -39.34 -11.17
N ASN A 139 -11.62 -40.31 -10.96
CA ASN A 139 -11.44 -41.50 -11.80
C ASN A 139 -11.10 -41.20 -13.27
N ARG A 140 -10.39 -40.09 -13.52
CA ARG A 140 -9.94 -39.63 -14.85
C ARG A 140 -8.42 -39.72 -14.97
N VAL A 141 -7.90 -40.91 -14.73
CA VAL A 141 -6.45 -41.16 -14.63
C VAL A 141 -5.70 -40.75 -15.91
N GLU A 142 -6.24 -41.04 -17.09
CA GLU A 142 -5.63 -40.65 -18.38
C GLU A 142 -5.50 -39.13 -18.53
N THR A 143 -6.50 -38.37 -18.04
CA THR A 143 -6.45 -36.90 -18.02
C THR A 143 -5.37 -36.41 -17.07
N GLY A 144 -5.27 -37.00 -15.87
CA GLY A 144 -4.20 -36.68 -14.91
C GLY A 144 -2.81 -36.93 -15.48
N GLU A 145 -2.61 -38.06 -16.16
CA GLU A 145 -1.35 -38.37 -16.82
C GLU A 145 -1.03 -37.39 -17.96
N LYS A 146 -2.04 -36.98 -18.74
CA LYS A 146 -1.87 -35.94 -19.77
C LYS A 146 -1.40 -34.62 -19.18
N PHE A 147 -1.97 -34.19 -18.06
CA PHE A 147 -1.53 -32.98 -17.36
C PHE A 147 -0.09 -33.12 -16.86
N LEU A 148 0.27 -34.26 -16.26
CA LEU A 148 1.63 -34.53 -15.83
C LEU A 148 2.60 -34.44 -17.01
N LYS A 149 2.34 -35.15 -18.12
CA LYS A 149 3.17 -35.12 -19.34
C LYS A 149 3.38 -33.70 -19.86
N GLY A 150 2.33 -32.87 -19.85
CA GLY A 150 2.44 -31.46 -20.20
C GLY A 150 3.43 -30.73 -19.29
N LEU A 151 3.28 -30.84 -17.98
CA LEU A 151 4.19 -30.22 -17.01
C LEU A 151 5.63 -30.75 -17.16
N VAL A 152 5.82 -32.05 -17.41
CA VAL A 152 7.15 -32.64 -17.67
C VAL A 152 7.79 -31.98 -18.90
N SER A 153 7.02 -31.77 -19.96
CA SER A 153 7.54 -31.18 -21.20
C SER A 153 8.01 -29.73 -21.03
N VAL A 154 7.47 -29.01 -20.04
CA VAL A 154 7.82 -27.62 -19.76
C VAL A 154 8.96 -27.51 -18.75
N PHE A 155 8.84 -28.20 -17.62
CA PHE A 155 9.75 -28.01 -16.49
C PHE A 155 10.89 -29.04 -16.43
N GLY A 156 10.71 -30.22 -17.04
CA GLY A 156 11.71 -31.30 -17.00
C GLY A 156 12.17 -31.60 -15.57
N ASP A 157 13.46 -31.43 -15.31
CA ASP A 157 14.08 -31.63 -14.00
C ASP A 157 13.67 -30.59 -12.93
N GLN A 158 12.99 -29.51 -13.34
CA GLN A 158 12.47 -28.45 -12.47
C GLN A 158 11.02 -28.69 -12.03
N LEU A 159 10.57 -29.94 -12.07
CA LEU A 159 9.24 -30.37 -11.62
C LEU A 159 9.38 -31.34 -10.45
N ALA A 160 8.46 -31.26 -9.48
CA ALA A 160 8.23 -32.35 -8.54
C ALA A 160 6.75 -32.66 -8.37
N VAL A 161 6.47 -33.93 -8.12
CA VAL A 161 5.14 -34.40 -7.73
C VAL A 161 4.97 -34.16 -6.24
N ALA A 162 3.99 -33.35 -5.88
CA ALA A 162 3.69 -33.01 -4.50
C ALA A 162 2.79 -34.05 -3.84
N PHE A 163 3.22 -34.55 -2.69
CA PHE A 163 2.46 -35.42 -1.81
C PHE A 163 2.04 -34.63 -0.57
N ASP A 164 0.74 -34.50 -0.36
CA ASP A 164 0.11 -34.02 0.86
C ASP A 164 -0.79 -35.12 1.45
N ARG A 165 -0.80 -35.21 2.78
CA ARG A 165 -1.64 -36.17 3.50
C ARG A 165 -2.66 -35.43 4.35
N HIS A 166 -3.93 -35.72 4.07
CA HIS A 166 -5.07 -35.22 4.85
C HIS A 166 -5.64 -36.37 5.67
N LEU A 167 -5.82 -36.13 6.97
CA LEU A 167 -6.12 -37.19 7.95
C LEU A 167 -7.50 -37.87 7.77
N GLU A 168 -8.33 -37.44 6.82
CA GLU A 168 -9.72 -37.88 6.63
C GLU A 168 -9.96 -38.75 5.38
N MET A 169 -8.96 -38.99 4.52
CA MET A 169 -9.18 -39.57 3.18
C MET A 169 -9.19 -41.11 3.09
N GLY A 170 -8.73 -41.85 4.11
CA GLY A 170 -8.80 -43.31 4.14
C GLY A 170 -8.12 -44.03 2.95
N ALA A 171 -8.69 -45.15 2.49
CA ALA A 171 -8.07 -46.05 1.50
C ALA A 171 -7.86 -45.45 0.10
N SER A 172 -8.71 -44.50 -0.33
CA SER A 172 -8.55 -43.82 -1.62
C SER A 172 -7.30 -42.95 -1.69
N ASP A 173 -6.75 -42.53 -0.54
CA ASP A 173 -5.50 -41.78 -0.50
C ASP A 173 -4.30 -42.68 -0.81
N THR A 174 -4.33 -43.93 -0.34
CA THR A 174 -3.26 -44.92 -0.57
C THR A 174 -3.11 -45.28 -2.04
N ASP A 175 -4.23 -45.50 -2.75
CA ASP A 175 -4.21 -45.81 -4.18
C ASP A 175 -3.70 -44.62 -5.03
N ARG A 176 -4.10 -43.39 -4.66
CA ARG A 176 -3.60 -42.15 -5.27
C ARG A 176 -2.08 -42.05 -5.09
N GLU A 177 -1.57 -42.15 -3.87
CA GLU A 177 -0.13 -42.04 -3.59
C GLU A 177 0.67 -43.13 -4.32
N ALA A 178 0.17 -44.36 -4.37
CA ALA A 178 0.84 -45.45 -5.07
C ALA A 178 0.95 -45.17 -6.58
N LEU A 179 -0.11 -44.65 -7.20
CA LEU A 179 -0.10 -44.26 -8.61
C LEU A 179 0.85 -43.09 -8.87
N LEU A 180 0.83 -42.06 -8.03
CA LEU A 180 1.76 -40.93 -8.12
C LEU A 180 3.22 -41.40 -8.01
N ALA A 181 3.51 -42.32 -7.10
CA ALA A 181 4.85 -42.90 -6.95
C ALA A 181 5.28 -43.68 -8.20
N GLN A 182 4.38 -44.45 -8.81
CA GLN A 182 4.65 -45.13 -10.09
C GLN A 182 4.97 -44.12 -11.20
N TRP A 183 4.22 -43.02 -11.28
CA TRP A 183 4.50 -41.96 -12.25
C TRP A 183 5.82 -41.24 -11.97
N CYS A 184 6.17 -40.96 -10.71
CA CYS A 184 7.48 -40.42 -10.35
C CYS A 184 8.62 -41.29 -10.91
N LEU A 185 8.51 -42.62 -10.75
CA LEU A 185 9.50 -43.57 -11.28
C LEU A 185 9.52 -43.61 -12.81
N HIS A 186 8.34 -43.64 -13.45
CA HIS A 186 8.22 -43.73 -14.91
C HIS A 186 8.77 -42.49 -15.62
N TYR A 187 8.40 -41.29 -15.14
CA TYR A 187 8.81 -40.02 -15.72
C TYR A 187 10.14 -39.50 -15.17
N ARG A 188 10.73 -40.18 -14.18
CA ARG A 188 11.99 -39.81 -13.50
C ARG A 188 11.92 -38.42 -12.83
N ILE A 189 10.82 -38.18 -12.12
CA ILE A 189 10.54 -36.92 -11.42
C ILE A 189 10.53 -37.19 -9.92
N PRO A 190 11.14 -36.32 -9.10
CA PRO A 190 11.10 -36.49 -7.65
C PRO A 190 9.67 -36.33 -7.10
N GLY A 191 9.29 -37.21 -6.18
CA GLY A 191 8.18 -36.98 -5.26
C GLY A 191 8.66 -36.18 -4.05
N ILE A 192 7.92 -35.16 -3.65
CA ILE A 192 8.24 -34.31 -2.49
C ILE A 192 7.07 -34.26 -1.51
N ALA A 193 7.37 -34.13 -0.21
CA ALA A 193 6.37 -33.89 0.82
C ALA A 193 6.06 -32.39 0.91
N ILE A 194 4.77 -32.04 0.90
CA ILE A 194 4.27 -30.68 1.17
C ILE A 194 3.19 -30.71 2.26
N SER A 195 2.96 -29.58 2.92
CA SER A 195 1.83 -29.41 3.85
C SER A 195 1.36 -27.96 3.80
N PRO A 196 0.50 -27.61 2.82
CA PRO A 196 -0.07 -26.28 2.68
C PRO A 196 -0.78 -25.84 3.96
N ALA A 197 -0.33 -24.73 4.53
CA ALA A 197 -0.85 -24.19 5.79
C ALA A 197 -1.70 -22.95 5.54
N ARG A 198 -2.83 -22.84 6.27
CA ARG A 198 -3.84 -21.76 6.11
C ARG A 198 -4.29 -21.14 7.43
N HIS A 199 -4.01 -21.79 8.55
CA HIS A 199 -4.41 -21.34 9.87
C HIS A 199 -3.39 -21.78 10.93
N SER A 200 -3.44 -21.19 12.12
CA SER A 200 -2.37 -21.38 13.12
C SER A 200 -2.44 -22.77 13.75
N SER A 201 -3.62 -23.20 14.18
CA SER A 201 -3.85 -24.50 14.84
C SER A 201 -5.13 -25.15 14.32
N GLU A 202 -5.31 -26.45 14.55
CA GLU A 202 -6.54 -27.14 14.11
C GLU A 202 -7.81 -26.54 14.72
N ALA A 203 -7.73 -25.98 15.93
CA ALA A 203 -8.84 -25.27 16.56
C ALA A 203 -9.28 -24.02 15.75
N ASP A 204 -8.35 -23.37 15.05
CA ASP A 204 -8.62 -22.17 14.25
C ASP A 204 -9.23 -22.49 12.88
N ARG A 205 -9.43 -23.77 12.54
CA ARG A 205 -10.04 -24.19 11.27
C ARG A 205 -11.45 -23.62 11.12
N VAL A 206 -12.18 -23.45 12.22
CA VAL A 206 -13.53 -22.86 12.21
C VAL A 206 -13.51 -21.41 11.72
N ALA A 207 -12.51 -20.62 12.11
CA ALA A 207 -12.38 -19.24 11.65
C ALA A 207 -12.11 -19.19 10.15
N LEU A 208 -11.26 -20.07 9.64
CA LEU A 208 -11.04 -20.20 8.19
C LEU A 208 -12.31 -20.60 7.43
N ASN A 209 -13.14 -21.49 8.00
CA ASN A 209 -14.41 -21.89 7.41
C ASN A 209 -15.38 -20.70 7.34
N VAL A 210 -15.47 -19.91 8.41
CA VAL A 210 -16.24 -18.66 8.46
C VAL A 210 -15.74 -17.64 7.43
N LEU A 211 -14.42 -17.47 7.31
CA LEU A 211 -13.82 -16.56 6.34
C LEU A 211 -14.10 -17.00 4.89
N THR A 212 -13.98 -18.30 4.62
CA THR A 212 -14.35 -18.91 3.33
C THR A 212 -15.83 -18.69 3.02
N PHE A 213 -16.70 -18.80 4.03
CA PHE A 213 -18.12 -18.50 3.89
C PHE A 213 -18.40 -17.02 3.62
N ALA A 214 -17.66 -16.11 4.25
CA ALA A 214 -17.81 -14.69 3.96
C ALA A 214 -17.53 -14.37 2.47
N ALA A 215 -16.61 -15.12 1.85
CA ALA A 215 -16.25 -14.99 0.45
C ALA A 215 -17.25 -15.65 -0.51
N ASP A 216 -17.65 -16.90 -0.24
CA ASP A 216 -18.36 -17.76 -1.20
C ASP A 216 -19.82 -18.06 -0.81
N GLY A 217 -20.20 -17.75 0.43
CA GLY A 217 -21.49 -18.08 1.02
C GLY A 217 -22.63 -17.20 0.49
N THR A 218 -23.80 -17.80 0.32
CA THR A 218 -25.02 -17.08 -0.06
C THR A 218 -25.73 -16.51 1.17
N ALA A 219 -26.71 -15.62 0.96
CA ALA A 219 -27.47 -15.03 2.07
C ALA A 219 -28.34 -16.05 2.84
N LYS A 220 -28.61 -17.22 2.25
CA LYS A 220 -29.50 -18.25 2.80
C LYS A 220 -28.77 -19.48 3.35
N SER A 221 -27.46 -19.54 3.17
CA SER A 221 -26.64 -20.68 3.59
C SER A 221 -25.90 -20.40 4.89
N THR A 222 -25.35 -21.44 5.52
CA THR A 222 -24.45 -21.37 6.68
C THR A 222 -23.28 -22.34 6.49
N ILE A 223 -22.25 -22.23 7.33
CA ILE A 223 -21.14 -23.21 7.35
C ILE A 223 -21.57 -24.61 7.82
N LYS A 224 -22.78 -24.73 8.38
CA LYS A 224 -23.36 -26.00 8.84
C LYS A 224 -24.09 -26.74 7.72
N ASP A 225 -24.26 -26.11 6.56
CA ASP A 225 -24.98 -26.72 5.45
C ASP A 225 -24.14 -27.86 4.84
N PRO A 226 -24.72 -29.05 4.57
CA PRO A 226 -23.98 -30.22 4.08
C PRO A 226 -23.22 -30.02 2.76
N GLY A 227 -23.57 -29.00 1.98
CA GLY A 227 -22.92 -28.69 0.70
C GLY A 227 -21.88 -27.57 0.76
N PHE A 228 -21.65 -26.94 1.93
CA PHE A 228 -20.65 -25.89 2.05
C PHE A 228 -19.26 -26.52 2.27
N PRO A 229 -18.26 -26.23 1.41
CA PRO A 229 -16.95 -26.87 1.49
C PRO A 229 -16.20 -26.40 2.74
N ALA A 230 -15.95 -27.32 3.68
CA ALA A 230 -15.11 -27.04 4.84
C ALA A 230 -13.62 -27.08 4.45
N PRO A 231 -12.76 -26.26 5.09
CA PRO A 231 -11.32 -26.38 4.93
C PRO A 231 -10.85 -27.79 5.32
N PRO A 232 -9.89 -28.38 4.58
CA PRO A 232 -9.37 -29.72 4.87
C PRO A 232 -8.80 -29.82 6.28
N VAL A 233 -9.06 -30.93 6.96
CA VAL A 233 -8.40 -31.21 8.25
C VAL A 233 -6.89 -31.34 8.06
N GLY A 234 -6.14 -30.78 9.01
CA GLY A 234 -4.69 -30.78 8.96
C GLY A 234 -4.08 -29.64 8.11
N SER A 235 -4.87 -28.66 7.65
CA SER A 235 -4.34 -27.46 6.98
C SER A 235 -3.78 -26.40 7.93
N HIS A 236 -3.57 -26.74 9.21
CA HIS A 236 -2.83 -25.88 10.13
C HIS A 236 -1.33 -25.93 9.84
N LEU A 237 -0.60 -24.93 10.31
CA LEU A 237 0.85 -24.89 10.16
C LEU A 237 1.50 -26.00 11.02
N LYS A 238 1.96 -27.08 10.36
CA LYS A 238 2.76 -28.19 10.89
C LYS A 238 3.78 -27.77 11.95
N SER A 239 3.97 -28.49 13.06
CA SER A 239 5.29 -28.53 13.70
C SER A 239 6.23 -29.50 12.99
N VAL A 240 7.51 -29.43 13.35
CA VAL A 240 8.53 -30.35 12.84
C VAL A 240 8.15 -31.80 13.04
N ASP A 241 7.84 -32.14 14.29
CA ASP A 241 7.56 -33.49 14.71
C ASP A 241 6.26 -34.00 14.08
N GLU A 242 5.23 -33.15 13.98
CA GLU A 242 3.98 -33.49 13.31
C GLU A 242 4.16 -33.78 11.82
N PHE A 243 5.02 -33.01 11.13
CA PHE A 243 5.30 -33.22 9.70
C PHE A 243 6.14 -34.47 9.46
N GLU A 244 7.18 -34.71 10.27
CA GLU A 244 7.99 -35.93 10.19
C GLU A 244 7.14 -37.18 10.49
N ALA A 245 6.27 -37.12 11.51
CA ALA A 245 5.36 -38.21 11.84
C ALA A 245 4.39 -38.52 10.69
N LEU A 246 3.88 -37.48 10.00
CA LEU A 246 2.95 -37.64 8.88
C LEU A 246 3.55 -38.43 7.69
N PHE A 247 4.87 -38.34 7.51
CA PHE A 247 5.61 -39.00 6.42
C PHE A 247 6.63 -40.04 6.92
N ALA A 248 6.45 -40.59 8.12
CA ALA A 248 7.41 -41.51 8.73
C ALA A 248 7.71 -42.75 7.84
N GLU A 249 6.68 -43.28 7.17
CA GLU A 249 6.80 -44.42 6.24
C GLU A 249 7.35 -44.04 4.86
N SER A 250 7.56 -42.74 4.61
CA SER A 250 7.94 -42.18 3.31
C SER A 250 8.95 -41.05 3.47
N ALA A 251 9.92 -41.21 4.39
CA ALA A 251 10.91 -40.20 4.74
C ALA A 251 11.69 -39.63 3.54
N SER A 252 11.89 -40.44 2.49
CA SER A 252 12.50 -40.01 1.22
C SER A 252 11.77 -38.82 0.57
N LEU A 253 10.46 -38.67 0.76
CA LEU A 253 9.71 -37.50 0.25
C LEU A 253 10.15 -36.21 0.95
N ILE A 254 10.46 -36.26 2.25
CA ILE A 254 10.97 -35.11 3.01
C ILE A 254 12.39 -34.76 2.54
N GLU A 255 13.25 -35.78 2.37
CA GLU A 255 14.63 -35.61 1.89
C GLU A 255 14.68 -35.01 0.48
N ASN A 256 13.78 -35.46 -0.41
CA ASN A 256 13.64 -34.91 -1.75
C ASN A 256 13.18 -33.45 -1.71
N THR A 257 12.24 -33.09 -0.84
CA THR A 257 11.81 -31.69 -0.66
C THR A 257 13.02 -30.80 -0.38
N LEU A 258 13.95 -31.25 0.47
CA LEU A 258 15.12 -30.45 0.81
C LEU A 258 16.02 -30.27 -0.40
N SER A 259 16.30 -31.37 -1.09
CA SER A 259 17.19 -31.41 -2.26
C SER A 259 16.69 -30.47 -3.36
N VAL A 260 15.37 -30.50 -3.62
CA VAL A 260 14.71 -29.62 -4.58
C VAL A 260 14.81 -28.15 -4.17
N LEU A 261 14.57 -27.83 -2.90
CA LEU A 261 14.62 -26.44 -2.44
C LEU A 261 16.04 -25.88 -2.31
N MET A 262 17.06 -26.74 -2.33
CA MET A 262 18.45 -26.31 -2.45
C MET A 262 18.81 -25.84 -3.87
N LEU A 263 17.99 -26.13 -4.88
CA LEU A 263 18.22 -25.67 -6.26
C LEU A 263 18.08 -24.15 -6.42
N GLY A 264 17.33 -23.50 -5.51
CA GLY A 264 17.04 -22.07 -5.57
C GLY A 264 17.43 -21.32 -4.29
N ASN A 265 17.85 -20.07 -4.43
CA ASN A 265 18.04 -19.15 -3.32
C ASN A 265 17.61 -17.75 -3.74
N PHE A 266 16.36 -17.40 -3.43
CA PHE A 266 15.78 -16.12 -3.77
C PHE A 266 14.91 -15.61 -2.62
N ALA A 267 14.95 -14.30 -2.40
CA ALA A 267 14.06 -13.58 -1.51
C ALA A 267 13.73 -12.23 -2.15
N VAL A 268 12.51 -11.74 -1.95
CA VAL A 268 12.15 -10.39 -2.38
C VAL A 268 12.80 -9.41 -1.39
N ILE A 269 13.65 -8.52 -1.90
CA ILE A 269 14.39 -7.55 -1.11
C ILE A 269 14.05 -6.13 -1.51
N GLU A 270 14.39 -5.19 -0.64
CA GLU A 270 14.25 -3.77 -0.95
C GLU A 270 15.22 -3.38 -2.08
N SER A 271 14.72 -2.59 -3.01
CA SER A 271 15.53 -2.04 -4.10
C SER A 271 15.87 -0.59 -3.83
N LYS A 272 16.97 -0.13 -4.43
CA LYS A 272 17.30 1.29 -4.41
C LYS A 272 16.23 2.06 -5.18
N PRO A 273 15.94 3.31 -4.78
CA PRO A 273 15.07 4.19 -5.54
C PRO A 273 15.47 4.27 -7.02
N ARG A 274 14.48 4.11 -7.91
CA ARG A 274 14.57 4.24 -9.36
C ARG A 274 13.61 5.35 -9.78
N LEU A 275 14.17 6.46 -10.23
CA LEU A 275 13.39 7.61 -10.65
C LEU A 275 12.94 7.38 -12.10
N PRO A 276 11.68 7.63 -12.43
CA PRO A 276 11.23 7.53 -13.81
C PRO A 276 11.90 8.61 -14.66
N HIS A 277 12.23 8.23 -15.91
CA HIS A 277 12.75 9.13 -16.92
C HIS A 277 11.63 9.80 -17.70
N ALA A 278 11.80 11.08 -18.02
CA ALA A 278 10.89 11.86 -18.83
C ALA A 278 10.97 11.37 -20.30
N PRO A 279 9.89 10.81 -20.86
CA PRO A 279 9.91 10.19 -22.17
C PRO A 279 10.23 11.24 -23.25
N GLY A 280 11.16 10.90 -24.14
CA GLY A 280 11.57 11.76 -25.25
C GLY A 280 12.55 12.89 -24.88
N VAL A 281 13.06 12.93 -23.64
CA VAL A 281 14.05 13.91 -23.21
C VAL A 281 15.45 13.28 -23.22
N ALA A 282 16.34 13.76 -24.10
CA ALA A 282 17.68 13.20 -24.24
C ALA A 282 18.63 13.58 -23.08
N ASP A 283 18.55 14.84 -22.61
CA ASP A 283 19.31 15.33 -21.46
C ASP A 283 18.35 16.03 -20.49
N GLU A 284 17.92 15.28 -19.48
CA GLU A 284 16.99 15.77 -18.46
C GLU A 284 17.58 16.89 -17.61
N ASN A 285 18.89 16.87 -17.38
CA ASN A 285 19.58 17.91 -16.59
C ASN A 285 19.56 19.23 -17.35
N ALA A 286 19.90 19.22 -18.64
CA ALA A 286 19.82 20.42 -19.47
C ALA A 286 18.38 20.92 -19.62
N ALA A 287 17.42 19.99 -19.77
CA ALA A 287 16.00 20.32 -19.92
C ALA A 287 15.42 20.98 -18.67
N VAL A 288 15.66 20.43 -17.47
CA VAL A 288 15.13 21.00 -16.22
C VAL A 288 15.74 22.38 -15.93
N VAL A 289 17.04 22.56 -16.18
CA VAL A 289 17.73 23.85 -16.01
C VAL A 289 17.11 24.90 -16.93
N THR A 290 16.98 24.57 -18.22
CA THR A 290 16.43 25.49 -19.22
C THR A 290 14.99 25.86 -18.89
N ALA A 291 14.14 24.88 -18.58
CA ALA A 291 12.74 25.09 -18.27
C ALA A 291 12.56 25.93 -17.00
N ALA A 292 13.36 25.68 -15.97
CA ALA A 292 13.28 26.43 -14.71
C ALA A 292 13.78 27.88 -14.87
N GLN A 293 14.84 28.12 -15.65
CA GLN A 293 15.31 29.47 -15.95
C GLN A 293 14.28 30.30 -16.72
N GLN A 294 13.69 29.70 -17.77
CA GLN A 294 12.59 30.34 -18.53
C GLN A 294 11.36 30.57 -17.65
N GLY A 295 11.07 29.62 -16.77
CA GLY A 295 10.04 29.71 -15.75
C GLY A 295 10.21 30.91 -14.83
N LEU A 296 11.39 31.06 -14.25
CA LEU A 296 11.72 32.18 -13.36
C LEU A 296 11.62 33.52 -14.08
N GLU A 297 12.06 33.61 -15.34
CA GLU A 297 11.94 34.85 -16.11
C GLU A 297 10.47 35.24 -16.36
N ARG A 298 9.59 34.26 -16.62
CA ARG A 298 8.15 34.53 -16.69
C ARG A 298 7.59 35.02 -15.35
N LEU A 299 8.07 34.46 -14.23
CA LEU A 299 7.64 34.90 -12.90
C LEU A 299 8.03 36.35 -12.61
N PHE A 300 9.23 36.80 -13.01
CA PHE A 300 9.61 38.22 -12.89
C PHE A 300 8.69 39.14 -13.68
N GLN A 301 8.30 38.75 -14.89
CA GLN A 301 7.37 39.53 -15.71
C GLN A 301 5.97 39.61 -15.08
N GLN A 302 5.52 38.54 -14.44
CA GLN A 302 4.21 38.46 -13.77
C GLN A 302 4.20 39.14 -12.40
N ASN A 303 5.35 39.20 -11.73
CA ASN A 303 5.49 39.67 -10.36
C ASN A 303 6.60 40.73 -10.25
N PRO A 304 6.34 41.99 -10.67
CA PRO A 304 7.36 43.04 -10.71
C PRO A 304 8.04 43.33 -9.35
N TYR A 305 7.39 43.00 -8.23
CA TYR A 305 7.97 43.15 -6.88
C TYR A 305 9.21 42.26 -6.65
N MET A 306 9.35 41.18 -7.40
CA MET A 306 10.49 40.26 -7.28
C MET A 306 11.78 40.86 -7.84
N GLU A 307 11.68 41.86 -8.73
CA GLU A 307 12.81 42.42 -9.47
C GLU A 307 13.88 43.00 -8.54
N GLU A 308 13.46 43.64 -7.43
CA GLU A 308 14.37 44.19 -6.41
C GLU A 308 15.24 43.11 -5.73
N ARG A 309 14.77 41.86 -5.75
CA ARG A 309 15.41 40.70 -5.14
C ARG A 309 15.87 39.68 -6.18
N ARG A 310 15.99 40.06 -7.46
CA ARG A 310 16.35 39.14 -8.56
C ARG A 310 17.56 38.27 -8.24
N ALA A 311 18.60 38.85 -7.67
CA ALA A 311 19.82 38.13 -7.29
C ALA A 311 19.56 37.00 -6.26
N ASP A 312 18.67 37.19 -5.29
CA ASP A 312 18.32 36.17 -4.29
C ASP A 312 17.64 34.97 -4.97
N TYR A 313 16.73 35.23 -5.91
CA TYR A 313 16.01 34.18 -6.64
C TYR A 313 16.93 33.43 -7.60
N GLU A 314 17.77 34.13 -8.36
CA GLU A 314 18.73 33.49 -9.27
C GLU A 314 19.72 32.60 -8.51
N GLU A 315 20.23 33.07 -7.36
CA GLU A 315 21.13 32.27 -6.53
C GLU A 315 20.42 31.06 -5.93
N ARG A 316 19.20 31.22 -5.40
CA ARG A 316 18.39 30.08 -4.92
C ARG A 316 18.16 29.07 -6.04
N LEU A 317 17.77 29.52 -7.24
CA LEU A 317 17.51 28.65 -8.38
C LEU A 317 18.75 27.85 -8.75
N ARG A 318 19.92 28.50 -8.78
CA ARG A 318 21.21 27.87 -9.08
C ARG A 318 21.57 26.78 -8.07
N ILE A 319 21.39 27.06 -6.77
CA ILE A 319 21.66 26.09 -5.69
C ILE A 319 20.72 24.88 -5.82
N GLU A 320 19.42 25.12 -5.97
CA GLU A 320 18.42 24.05 -6.10
C GLU A 320 18.67 23.17 -7.33
N LEU A 321 18.90 23.78 -8.50
CA LEU A 321 19.22 23.04 -9.73
C LEU A 321 20.50 22.21 -9.58
N GLY A 322 21.52 22.74 -8.90
CA GLY A 322 22.74 22.00 -8.57
C GLY A 322 22.47 20.76 -7.72
N HIS A 323 21.59 20.85 -6.72
CA HIS A 323 21.20 19.71 -5.92
C HIS A 323 20.34 18.70 -6.70
N ILE A 324 19.35 19.17 -7.46
CA ILE A 324 18.44 18.33 -8.24
C ILE A 324 19.20 17.50 -9.27
N THR A 325 20.10 18.14 -10.02
CA THR A 325 20.93 17.46 -11.05
C THR A 325 21.91 16.49 -10.42
N LYS A 326 22.58 16.86 -9.33
CA LYS A 326 23.53 15.99 -8.61
C LYS A 326 22.86 14.73 -8.02
N LEU A 327 21.62 14.86 -7.54
CA LEU A 327 20.85 13.76 -6.95
C LEU A 327 20.09 12.93 -8.00
N GLY A 328 20.07 13.35 -9.27
CA GLY A 328 19.40 12.66 -10.37
C GLY A 328 17.88 12.90 -10.42
N PHE A 329 17.35 13.92 -9.75
CA PHE A 329 15.91 14.19 -9.69
C PHE A 329 15.34 14.96 -10.90
N SER A 330 16.15 15.23 -11.92
CA SER A 330 15.74 16.04 -13.08
C SER A 330 14.53 15.47 -13.81
N GLY A 331 14.55 14.17 -14.17
CA GLY A 331 13.41 13.49 -14.80
C GLY A 331 12.13 13.58 -13.96
N TYR A 332 12.24 13.37 -12.64
CA TYR A 332 11.11 13.48 -11.72
C TYR A 332 10.45 14.86 -11.74
N PHE A 333 11.23 15.95 -11.67
CA PHE A 333 10.67 17.31 -11.76
C PHE A 333 10.00 17.59 -13.11
N LEU A 334 10.58 17.10 -14.21
CA LEU A 334 10.02 17.25 -15.54
C LEU A 334 8.68 16.49 -15.68
N ILE A 335 8.60 15.28 -15.14
CA ILE A 335 7.37 14.46 -15.15
C ILE A 335 6.27 15.17 -14.36
N VAL A 336 6.57 15.67 -13.17
CA VAL A 336 5.60 16.36 -12.32
C VAL A 336 5.13 17.66 -12.96
N ALA A 337 6.06 18.46 -13.48
CA ALA A 337 5.74 19.68 -14.21
C ALA A 337 4.85 19.38 -15.42
N ASP A 338 5.10 18.29 -16.14
CA ASP A 338 4.37 17.93 -17.35
C ASP A 338 2.88 17.69 -17.10
N PHE A 339 2.52 16.75 -16.22
CA PHE A 339 1.10 16.45 -16.01
C PHE A 339 0.36 17.58 -15.29
N ILE A 340 1.04 18.37 -14.45
CA ILE A 340 0.46 19.55 -13.80
C ILE A 340 0.18 20.64 -14.84
N ASN A 341 1.16 20.95 -15.70
CA ASN A 341 0.99 21.97 -16.73
C ASN A 341 -0.04 21.51 -17.76
N TRP A 342 -0.02 20.24 -18.19
CA TRP A 342 -1.07 19.69 -19.05
C TRP A 342 -2.47 19.87 -18.43
N SER A 343 -2.61 19.59 -17.13
CA SER A 343 -3.88 19.77 -16.42
C SER A 343 -4.36 21.22 -16.49
N ARG A 344 -3.49 22.20 -16.21
CA ARG A 344 -3.85 23.63 -16.31
C ARG A 344 -4.23 24.04 -17.73
N HIS A 345 -3.50 23.58 -18.75
CA HIS A 345 -3.81 23.87 -20.16
C HIS A 345 -5.16 23.26 -20.63
N ASN A 346 -5.67 22.24 -19.92
CA ASN A 346 -6.95 21.59 -20.21
C ASN A 346 -8.06 22.00 -19.22
N ASP A 347 -7.89 23.14 -18.55
CA ASP A 347 -8.82 23.70 -17.56
C ASP A 347 -9.14 22.71 -16.42
N ILE A 348 -8.19 21.85 -16.05
CA ILE A 348 -8.27 20.98 -14.88
C ILE A 348 -7.61 21.72 -13.72
N PRO A 349 -8.37 22.11 -12.68
CA PRO A 349 -7.83 22.81 -11.53
C PRO A 349 -6.82 21.96 -10.77
N VAL A 350 -5.67 22.58 -10.48
CA VAL A 350 -4.59 22.01 -9.65
C VAL A 350 -4.43 22.87 -8.41
N GLY A 351 -4.21 22.25 -7.26
CA GLY A 351 -3.94 22.95 -6.02
C GLY A 351 -2.63 23.74 -6.08
N PRO A 352 -2.42 24.71 -5.17
CA PRO A 352 -1.24 25.58 -5.18
C PRO A 352 0.08 24.87 -4.80
N GLY A 353 0.01 23.58 -4.45
CA GLY A 353 1.12 22.78 -3.93
C GLY A 353 0.88 22.33 -2.49
N ARG A 354 1.20 21.08 -2.19
CA ARG A 354 1.10 20.47 -0.85
C ARG A 354 2.44 19.87 -0.43
N GLY A 355 2.62 19.73 0.87
CA GLY A 355 3.83 19.13 1.44
C GLY A 355 5.02 20.08 1.38
N SER A 356 6.23 19.52 1.44
CA SER A 356 7.47 20.31 1.42
C SER A 356 7.84 20.80 0.02
N GLY A 357 7.22 20.28 -1.05
CA GLY A 357 7.49 20.70 -2.43
C GLY A 357 7.28 22.20 -2.68
N ALA A 358 6.40 22.85 -1.91
CA ALA A 358 6.20 24.31 -1.94
C ALA A 358 7.45 25.11 -1.54
N GLY A 359 8.43 24.50 -0.88
CA GLY A 359 9.70 25.12 -0.53
C GLY A 359 10.74 25.16 -1.67
N SER A 360 10.42 24.65 -2.86
CA SER A 360 11.34 24.67 -4.01
C SER A 360 11.02 25.81 -4.97
N LEU A 361 12.00 26.69 -5.21
CA LEU A 361 11.94 27.70 -6.25
C LEU A 361 11.93 27.07 -7.66
N VAL A 362 12.63 25.95 -7.84
CA VAL A 362 12.57 25.18 -9.09
C VAL A 362 11.15 24.66 -9.33
N ALA A 363 10.48 24.14 -8.31
CA ALA A 363 9.09 23.69 -8.43
C ALA A 363 8.16 24.84 -8.84
N TRP A 364 8.28 26.01 -8.21
CA TRP A 364 7.47 27.18 -8.59
C TRP A 364 7.78 27.65 -10.02
N SER A 365 9.06 27.72 -10.40
CA SER A 365 9.49 28.14 -11.74
C SER A 365 8.97 27.21 -12.84
N LEU A 366 8.90 25.91 -12.58
CA LEU A 366 8.34 24.92 -13.51
C LEU A 366 6.79 24.90 -13.53
N GLY A 367 6.15 25.68 -12.66
CA GLY A 367 4.70 25.67 -12.47
C GLY A 367 4.19 24.46 -11.69
N ILE A 368 5.04 23.74 -10.96
CA ILE A 368 4.57 22.63 -10.10
C ILE A 368 3.78 23.19 -8.90
N THR A 369 4.23 24.30 -8.35
CA THR A 369 3.58 25.01 -7.22
C THR A 369 3.19 26.42 -7.63
N GLU A 370 2.38 27.10 -6.81
CA GLU A 370 1.88 28.47 -7.05
C GLU A 370 2.33 29.46 -5.96
N LEU A 371 3.27 29.05 -5.10
CA LEU A 371 3.72 29.84 -3.95
C LEU A 371 5.17 30.27 -4.13
N ASP A 372 5.43 31.55 -3.86
CA ASP A 372 6.77 32.10 -3.77
C ASP A 372 7.48 31.62 -2.48
N PRO A 373 8.47 30.72 -2.58
CA PRO A 373 9.11 30.17 -1.39
C PRO A 373 9.95 31.22 -0.64
N LEU A 374 10.48 32.25 -1.31
CA LEU A 374 11.29 33.28 -0.67
C LEU A 374 10.42 34.30 0.08
N ARG A 375 9.23 34.62 -0.45
CA ARG A 375 8.26 35.48 0.23
C ARG A 375 7.78 34.85 1.54
N TRP A 376 7.53 33.54 1.52
CA TRP A 376 6.93 32.81 2.65
C TRP A 376 7.96 32.10 3.56
N GLY A 377 9.26 32.35 3.36
CA GLY A 377 10.32 31.74 4.18
C GLY A 377 10.38 30.21 4.10
N LEU A 378 9.97 29.62 2.98
CA LEU A 378 9.92 28.17 2.78
C LEU A 378 11.29 27.62 2.38
N LEU A 379 11.69 26.53 3.03
CA LEU A 379 13.03 25.97 2.93
C LEU A 379 13.10 24.81 1.94
N PHE A 380 14.05 24.87 1.00
CA PHE A 380 14.29 23.80 0.03
C PHE A 380 14.82 22.54 0.69
N GLU A 381 15.67 22.67 1.70
CA GLU A 381 16.31 21.56 2.41
C GLU A 381 15.30 20.71 3.20
N ARG A 382 14.13 21.27 3.52
CA ARG A 382 13.00 20.52 4.08
C ARG A 382 12.34 19.60 3.05
N PHE A 383 12.44 19.95 1.77
CA PHE A 383 11.99 19.14 0.65
C PHE A 383 13.05 18.14 0.23
N ILE A 384 14.20 18.64 -0.23
CA ILE A 384 15.34 17.84 -0.69
C ILE A 384 16.55 18.19 0.17
N ASN A 385 16.94 17.25 1.02
CA ASN A 385 18.10 17.41 1.87
C ASN A 385 19.33 16.78 1.19
N PRO A 386 20.36 17.55 0.80
CA PRO A 386 21.56 17.01 0.15
C PRO A 386 22.37 16.08 1.07
N GLU A 387 22.22 16.18 2.39
CA GLU A 387 22.89 15.31 3.37
C GLU A 387 22.14 13.98 3.59
N ARG A 388 20.92 13.87 3.04
CA ARG A 388 20.09 12.67 3.14
C ARG A 388 19.36 12.41 1.83
N ILE A 389 19.80 11.36 1.13
CA ILE A 389 19.10 10.88 -0.06
C ILE A 389 17.78 10.23 0.38
N SER A 390 16.69 10.97 0.23
CA SER A 390 15.32 10.43 0.23
C SER A 390 14.61 10.88 -1.03
N LEU A 391 13.69 10.05 -1.51
CA LEU A 391 12.86 10.39 -2.65
C LEU A 391 12.04 11.67 -2.36
N PRO A 392 12.04 12.66 -3.28
CA PRO A 392 11.12 13.77 -3.21
C PRO A 392 9.69 13.27 -3.43
N ASP A 393 8.74 13.91 -2.74
CA ASP A 393 7.33 13.54 -2.78
C ASP A 393 6.49 14.81 -2.99
N PHE A 394 6.06 15.04 -4.24
CA PHE A 394 5.06 16.05 -4.56
C PHE A 394 3.66 15.47 -4.36
N ASP A 395 2.99 15.93 -3.32
CA ASP A 395 1.57 15.74 -3.16
C ASP A 395 0.83 16.72 -4.09
N VAL A 396 0.10 16.21 -5.08
CA VAL A 396 -0.59 17.05 -6.06
C VAL A 396 -2.10 16.91 -5.89
N ASP A 397 -2.74 18.05 -5.59
CA ASP A 397 -4.19 18.13 -5.50
C ASP A 397 -4.79 18.44 -6.87
N PHE A 398 -5.68 17.57 -7.36
CA PHE A 398 -6.52 17.81 -8.53
C PHE A 398 -7.96 18.01 -8.13
N CYS A 399 -8.77 18.58 -9.02
CA CYS A 399 -10.21 18.55 -8.82
C CYS A 399 -10.71 17.09 -8.87
N GLU A 400 -11.53 16.72 -7.87
CA GLU A 400 -12.03 15.35 -7.69
C GLU A 400 -12.68 14.77 -8.97
N ARG A 401 -13.40 15.62 -9.72
CA ARG A 401 -14.22 15.19 -10.86
C ARG A 401 -13.46 14.91 -12.15
N ARG A 402 -12.27 15.52 -12.34
CA ARG A 402 -11.50 15.44 -13.58
C ARG A 402 -10.10 14.84 -13.38
N ARG A 403 -9.77 14.37 -12.17
CA ARG A 403 -8.47 13.74 -11.89
C ARG A 403 -8.18 12.53 -12.79
N ASP A 404 -9.22 11.78 -13.16
CA ASP A 404 -9.05 10.57 -13.96
C ASP A 404 -8.63 10.91 -15.40
N GLU A 405 -8.99 12.10 -15.91
CA GLU A 405 -8.49 12.61 -17.20
C GLU A 405 -6.96 12.83 -17.17
N VAL A 406 -6.42 13.30 -16.04
CA VAL A 406 -4.97 13.46 -15.84
C VAL A 406 -4.28 12.11 -15.81
N LEU A 407 -4.89 11.13 -15.14
CA LEU A 407 -4.36 9.77 -15.10
C LEU A 407 -4.37 9.12 -16.50
N ASP A 408 -5.43 9.32 -17.27
CA ASP A 408 -5.51 8.82 -18.64
C ASP A 408 -4.46 9.47 -19.54
N TYR A 409 -4.19 10.77 -19.37
CA TYR A 409 -3.06 11.46 -20.03
C TYR A 409 -1.71 10.83 -19.66
N VAL A 410 -1.46 10.62 -18.37
CA VAL A 410 -0.22 10.00 -17.88
C VAL A 410 -0.08 8.59 -18.46
N ARG A 411 -1.13 7.76 -18.44
CA ARG A 411 -1.11 6.43 -19.07
C ARG A 411 -0.82 6.49 -20.57
N ALA A 412 -1.45 7.42 -21.29
CA ALA A 412 -1.25 7.57 -22.73
C ALA A 412 0.18 8.02 -23.08
N LYS A 413 0.78 8.86 -22.24
CA LYS A 413 2.11 9.43 -22.48
C LYS A 413 3.25 8.52 -22.04
N TYR A 414 3.14 7.89 -20.87
CA TYR A 414 4.20 7.08 -20.27
C TYR A 414 4.09 5.58 -20.58
N GLY A 415 2.92 5.12 -21.06
CA GLY A 415 2.65 3.72 -21.36
C GLY A 415 1.65 3.11 -20.36
N ALA A 416 0.71 2.32 -20.88
CA ALA A 416 -0.36 1.74 -20.07
C ALA A 416 0.15 0.70 -19.04
N ASP A 417 1.26 0.03 -19.36
CA ASP A 417 1.97 -0.95 -18.53
C ASP A 417 3.02 -0.32 -17.61
N HIS A 418 3.28 0.99 -17.74
CA HIS A 418 4.21 1.75 -16.90
C HIS A 418 3.52 2.49 -15.73
N VAL A 419 2.19 2.55 -15.75
CA VAL A 419 1.39 3.37 -14.82
C VAL A 419 0.27 2.55 -14.18
N ALA A 420 0.28 2.46 -12.85
CA ALA A 420 -0.75 1.77 -12.08
C ALA A 420 -1.14 2.55 -10.82
N HIS A 421 -2.34 2.29 -10.31
CA HIS A 421 -2.68 2.68 -8.94
C HIS A 421 -1.92 1.82 -7.93
N ILE A 422 -1.75 2.32 -6.72
CA ILE A 422 -1.24 1.52 -5.59
C ILE A 422 -2.39 0.72 -4.98
N ALA A 423 -2.14 -0.51 -4.51
CA ALA A 423 -3.16 -1.27 -3.78
C ALA A 423 -3.53 -0.62 -2.44
N ALA A 424 -4.80 -0.77 -2.07
CA ALA A 424 -5.27 -0.62 -0.70
C ALA A 424 -5.97 -1.91 -0.29
N TYR A 425 -5.58 -2.46 0.86
CA TYR A 425 -6.20 -3.68 1.40
C TYR A 425 -7.09 -3.32 2.58
N ASN A 426 -8.38 -3.64 2.47
CA ASN A 426 -9.30 -3.50 3.58
C ASN A 426 -9.17 -4.72 4.51
N THR A 427 -9.37 -4.50 5.79
CA THR A 427 -9.38 -5.55 6.82
C THR A 427 -10.76 -5.67 7.42
N LEU A 428 -11.16 -6.86 7.86
CA LEU A 428 -12.33 -7.05 8.70
C LEU A 428 -12.16 -6.29 10.03
N LYS A 429 -12.95 -5.23 10.23
CA LYS A 429 -13.00 -4.45 11.47
C LYS A 429 -13.99 -5.08 12.45
N GLY A 430 -13.84 -4.88 13.76
CA GLY A 430 -14.59 -5.60 14.79
C GLY A 430 -16.09 -5.79 14.55
N ARG A 431 -16.87 -4.72 14.31
CA ARG A 431 -18.31 -4.85 14.00
C ARG A 431 -18.56 -5.71 12.74
N GLY A 432 -17.77 -5.52 11.69
CA GLY A 432 -17.88 -6.27 10.44
C GLY A 432 -17.48 -7.74 10.62
N ALA A 433 -16.38 -8.00 11.33
CA ALA A 433 -15.90 -9.34 11.66
C ALA A 433 -16.96 -10.13 12.46
N PHE A 434 -17.56 -9.51 13.48
CA PHE A 434 -18.63 -10.14 14.25
C PHE A 434 -19.85 -10.46 13.39
N LYS A 435 -20.33 -9.52 12.58
CA LYS A 435 -21.51 -9.74 11.73
C LYS A 435 -21.27 -10.82 10.67
N ALA A 436 -20.09 -10.84 10.05
CA ALA A 436 -19.71 -11.88 9.10
C ALA A 436 -19.72 -13.27 9.76
N THR A 437 -19.16 -13.36 10.97
CA THR A 437 -19.13 -14.59 11.77
C THR A 437 -20.53 -15.04 12.18
N ALA A 438 -21.33 -14.13 12.74
CA ALA A 438 -22.69 -14.40 13.16
C ALA A 438 -23.53 -14.95 11.99
N ARG A 439 -23.42 -14.35 10.81
CA ARG A 439 -24.08 -14.84 9.59
C ARG A 439 -23.60 -16.25 9.21
N ALA A 440 -22.29 -16.49 9.22
CA ALA A 440 -21.72 -17.77 8.82
C ALA A 440 -22.21 -18.94 9.69
N ILE A 441 -22.39 -18.73 11.00
CA ILE A 441 -22.81 -19.77 11.94
C ILE A 441 -24.33 -19.88 12.13
N GLY A 442 -25.11 -18.98 11.50
CA GLY A 442 -26.57 -19.02 11.45
C GLY A 442 -27.29 -18.09 12.44
N ILE A 443 -26.61 -17.13 13.07
CA ILE A 443 -27.25 -16.16 13.97
C ILE A 443 -28.08 -15.16 13.15
N PRO A 444 -29.36 -14.91 13.52
CA PRO A 444 -30.21 -13.96 12.82
C PRO A 444 -29.63 -12.54 12.79
N ALA A 445 -29.69 -11.87 11.63
CA ALA A 445 -29.12 -10.54 11.43
C ALA A 445 -29.61 -9.50 12.46
N GLY A 446 -30.91 -9.53 12.83
CA GLY A 446 -31.47 -8.64 13.84
C GLY A 446 -30.86 -8.83 15.23
N MET A 447 -30.49 -10.06 15.59
CA MET A 447 -29.81 -10.35 16.85
C MET A 447 -28.37 -9.82 16.83
N ALA A 448 -27.63 -10.08 15.75
CA ALA A 448 -26.27 -9.57 15.57
C ALA A 448 -26.21 -8.04 15.53
N ASP A 449 -27.19 -7.39 14.88
CA ASP A 449 -27.31 -5.92 14.85
C ASP A 449 -27.63 -5.34 16.22
N SER A 450 -28.52 -5.98 16.98
CA SER A 450 -28.82 -5.57 18.36
C SER A 450 -27.59 -5.67 19.26
N PHE A 451 -26.83 -6.76 19.13
CA PHE A 451 -25.61 -6.96 19.91
C PHE A 451 -24.50 -5.96 19.55
N THR A 452 -24.21 -5.76 18.26
CA THR A 452 -23.14 -4.86 17.80
C THR A 452 -23.38 -3.37 18.11
N LYS A 453 -24.62 -2.97 18.45
CA LYS A 453 -24.94 -1.63 18.99
C LYS A 453 -24.41 -1.40 20.40
N LYS A 454 -24.14 -2.47 21.16
CA LYS A 454 -23.52 -2.39 22.49
C LYS A 454 -22.02 -2.13 22.42
N PHE A 455 -21.40 -2.30 21.25
CA PHE A 455 -19.97 -2.02 21.08
C PHE A 455 -19.72 -0.51 21.17
N PRO A 456 -18.62 -0.08 21.80
CA PRO A 456 -18.30 1.34 21.92
C PRO A 456 -18.02 1.97 20.54
N GLU A 457 -18.21 3.28 20.41
CA GLU A 457 -17.89 4.00 19.16
C GLU A 457 -16.37 4.04 18.90
N LYS A 458 -15.57 4.03 19.97
CA LYS A 458 -14.10 4.00 19.93
C LYS A 458 -13.58 2.89 20.83
N GLY A 459 -12.53 2.20 20.40
CA GLY A 459 -11.78 1.26 21.21
C GLY A 459 -10.84 0.42 20.36
N ASP A 460 -10.06 -0.44 21.02
CA ASP A 460 -8.90 -1.12 20.43
C ASP A 460 -9.22 -2.50 19.81
N GLY A 461 -10.47 -2.68 19.35
CA GLY A 461 -10.93 -3.92 18.68
C GLY A 461 -11.84 -4.80 19.54
N LEU A 462 -12.19 -5.98 19.02
CA LEU A 462 -13.18 -6.88 19.61
C LEU A 462 -12.78 -7.35 21.02
N ARG A 463 -11.51 -7.65 21.26
CA ARG A 463 -11.04 -8.03 22.60
C ARG A 463 -11.30 -6.94 23.65
N SER A 464 -11.10 -5.68 23.28
CA SER A 464 -11.45 -4.55 24.14
C SER A 464 -12.96 -4.43 24.31
N PHE A 465 -13.74 -4.63 23.24
CA PHE A 465 -15.20 -4.56 23.31
C PHE A 465 -15.78 -5.68 24.17
N ARG A 466 -15.18 -6.87 24.18
CA ARG A 466 -15.57 -7.99 25.06
C ARG A 466 -15.45 -7.62 26.54
N GLU A 467 -14.56 -6.70 26.90
CA GLU A 467 -14.36 -6.30 28.29
C GLU A 467 -15.43 -5.33 28.82
N GLU A 468 -16.19 -4.69 27.93
CA GLU A 468 -17.27 -3.76 28.27
C GLU A 468 -18.43 -4.50 28.95
N GLN A 469 -18.92 -3.96 30.08
CA GLN A 469 -19.91 -4.64 30.91
C GLN A 469 -21.16 -5.05 30.13
N ALA A 470 -21.69 -4.13 29.31
CA ALA A 470 -22.90 -4.38 28.51
C ALA A 470 -22.73 -5.49 27.45
N VAL A 471 -21.49 -5.75 27.02
CA VAL A 471 -21.12 -6.83 26.10
C VAL A 471 -20.94 -8.12 26.89
N LYS A 472 -20.17 -8.10 27.99
CA LYS A 472 -20.00 -9.26 28.89
C LYS A 472 -21.32 -9.88 29.31
N ASP A 473 -22.26 -9.06 29.79
CA ASP A 473 -23.56 -9.54 30.25
C ASP A 473 -24.33 -10.24 29.12
N ALA A 474 -24.31 -9.65 27.92
CA ALA A 474 -25.00 -10.22 26.76
C ALA A 474 -24.33 -11.50 26.22
N LEU A 475 -23.01 -11.66 26.38
CA LEU A 475 -22.29 -12.89 26.06
C LEU A 475 -22.57 -14.00 27.07
N ALA A 476 -22.61 -13.65 28.36
CA ALA A 476 -22.95 -14.59 29.43
C ALA A 476 -24.38 -15.17 29.28
N ASP A 477 -25.31 -14.35 28.79
CA ASP A 477 -26.70 -14.74 28.57
C ASP A 477 -26.92 -15.55 27.27
N ASN A 478 -25.95 -15.56 26.33
CA ASN A 478 -26.12 -16.20 25.02
C ASN A 478 -24.82 -16.81 24.48
N ILE A 479 -24.71 -18.14 24.60
CA ILE A 479 -23.58 -18.95 24.16
C ILE A 479 -23.26 -18.76 22.66
N GLU A 480 -24.27 -18.61 21.79
CA GLU A 480 -24.04 -18.45 20.35
C GLU A 480 -23.34 -17.12 20.04
N LEU A 481 -23.67 -16.05 20.78
CA LEU A 481 -22.98 -14.77 20.65
C LEU A 481 -21.54 -14.85 21.16
N ASP A 482 -21.28 -15.65 22.19
CA ASP A 482 -19.93 -15.85 22.74
C ASP A 482 -19.03 -16.67 21.81
N ASP A 483 -19.58 -17.71 21.19
CA ASP A 483 -18.92 -18.48 20.13
C ASP A 483 -18.60 -17.57 18.94
N ALA A 484 -19.58 -16.78 18.49
CA ALA A 484 -19.38 -15.81 17.40
C ALA A 484 -18.32 -14.77 17.75
N MET A 485 -18.30 -14.28 18.99
CA MET A 485 -17.31 -13.30 19.45
C MET A 485 -15.90 -13.90 19.42
N SER A 486 -15.74 -15.11 19.95
CA SER A 486 -14.45 -15.80 20.00
C SER A 486 -13.87 -16.07 18.60
N ILE A 487 -14.71 -16.47 17.65
CA ILE A 487 -14.29 -16.66 16.25
C ILE A 487 -14.00 -15.31 15.58
N ALA A 488 -14.83 -14.30 15.81
CA ALA A 488 -14.65 -12.98 15.21
C ALA A 488 -13.37 -12.28 15.67
N GLU A 489 -12.95 -12.48 16.92
CA GLU A 489 -11.65 -12.01 17.44
C GLU A 489 -10.45 -12.59 16.68
N GLN A 490 -10.57 -13.78 16.09
CA GLN A 490 -9.53 -14.37 15.24
C GLN A 490 -9.52 -13.79 13.82
N LEU A 491 -10.67 -13.31 13.35
CA LEU A 491 -10.85 -12.75 12.00
C LEU A 491 -10.64 -11.24 11.95
N GLU A 492 -10.70 -10.54 13.08
CA GLU A 492 -10.40 -9.12 13.14
C GLU A 492 -8.97 -8.83 12.64
N GLY A 493 -8.86 -7.93 11.67
CA GLY A 493 -7.58 -7.59 11.04
C GLY A 493 -7.17 -8.50 9.88
N VAL A 494 -7.87 -9.60 9.62
CA VAL A 494 -7.67 -10.40 8.40
C VAL A 494 -8.13 -9.58 7.19
N LEU A 495 -7.41 -9.75 6.06
CA LEU A 495 -7.73 -9.03 4.83
C LEU A 495 -9.08 -9.47 4.27
N ASP A 496 -9.85 -8.47 3.85
CA ASP A 496 -11.13 -8.62 3.19
C ASP A 496 -10.89 -8.51 1.67
N ASN A 497 -10.87 -7.29 1.13
CA ASN A 497 -10.70 -7.09 -0.30
C ASN A 497 -9.58 -6.11 -0.64
N ALA A 498 -9.05 -6.29 -1.86
CA ALA A 498 -8.18 -5.32 -2.49
C ALA A 498 -9.01 -4.27 -3.23
N THR A 499 -8.62 -3.01 -3.09
CA THR A 499 -9.14 -1.85 -3.83
C THR A 499 -7.97 -1.03 -4.38
N LYS A 500 -8.28 -0.04 -5.22
CA LYS A 500 -7.29 0.98 -5.60
C LYS A 500 -7.12 2.00 -4.47
N HIS A 501 -5.89 2.46 -4.24
CA HIS A 501 -5.62 3.60 -3.39
C HIS A 501 -6.29 4.86 -3.97
N ALA A 502 -6.83 5.71 -3.10
CA ALA A 502 -7.64 6.86 -3.53
C ALA A 502 -6.86 7.92 -4.31
N ALA A 503 -5.54 8.00 -4.09
CA ALA A 503 -4.65 9.00 -4.70
C ALA A 503 -3.35 8.41 -5.25
N GLY A 504 -2.91 7.27 -4.75
CA GLY A 504 -1.55 6.80 -4.94
C GLY A 504 -1.41 6.13 -6.29
N ILE A 505 -0.50 6.62 -7.11
CA ILE A 505 -0.10 6.03 -8.38
C ILE A 505 1.41 5.81 -8.41
N VAL A 506 1.84 4.87 -9.23
CA VAL A 506 3.25 4.68 -9.58
C VAL A 506 3.45 4.92 -11.06
N ILE A 507 4.58 5.52 -11.40
CA ILE A 507 5.05 5.72 -12.77
C ILE A 507 6.45 5.14 -12.85
N SER A 508 6.69 4.24 -13.80
CA SER A 508 7.94 3.52 -13.98
C SER A 508 8.51 3.78 -15.38
N ASP A 509 9.84 3.80 -15.49
CA ASP A 509 10.56 3.86 -16.78
C ASP A 509 10.61 2.49 -17.48
N GLU A 510 10.50 1.40 -16.72
CA GLU A 510 10.31 0.03 -17.21
C GLU A 510 8.85 -0.44 -17.02
N PRO A 511 8.34 -1.40 -17.82
CA PRO A 511 7.02 -1.96 -17.60
C PRO A 511 6.88 -2.49 -16.16
N LEU A 512 5.77 -2.16 -15.50
CA LEU A 512 5.52 -2.55 -14.10
C LEU A 512 5.60 -4.08 -13.88
N PRO A 513 5.11 -4.94 -14.79
CA PRO A 513 5.29 -6.39 -14.66
C PRO A 513 6.75 -6.89 -14.64
N GLU A 514 7.74 -6.05 -14.91
CA GLU A 514 9.17 -6.38 -14.75
C GLU A 514 9.68 -6.11 -13.33
N THR A 515 8.97 -5.25 -12.58
CA THR A 515 9.48 -4.65 -11.34
C THR A 515 8.60 -4.93 -10.12
N THR A 516 7.29 -5.05 -10.31
CA THR A 516 6.31 -5.23 -9.25
C THR A 516 5.13 -6.08 -9.72
N PRO A 517 4.51 -6.89 -8.83
CA PRO A 517 3.28 -7.60 -9.16
C PRO A 517 2.13 -6.61 -9.35
N VAL A 518 1.26 -6.90 -10.32
CA VAL A 518 0.10 -6.07 -10.67
C VAL A 518 -1.17 -6.93 -10.71
N MET A 519 -2.33 -6.32 -10.49
CA MET A 519 -3.64 -6.99 -10.48
C MET A 519 -4.75 -6.05 -10.99
N GLY A 520 -5.82 -6.67 -11.47
CA GLY A 520 -7.04 -6.01 -11.92
C GLY A 520 -8.01 -5.77 -10.77
N VAL A 521 -8.39 -4.51 -10.56
CA VAL A 521 -9.49 -4.15 -9.66
C VAL A 521 -10.66 -3.62 -10.48
N LEU A 522 -11.86 -4.12 -10.22
CA LEU A 522 -13.08 -3.59 -10.83
C LEU A 522 -13.45 -2.27 -10.15
N ASP A 523 -13.54 -1.22 -10.96
CA ASP A 523 -13.82 0.14 -10.53
C ASP A 523 -14.78 0.77 -11.54
N GLU A 524 -15.99 1.14 -11.09
CA GLU A 524 -17.07 1.70 -11.91
C GLU A 524 -17.35 0.93 -13.23
N GLY A 525 -17.22 -0.40 -13.19
CA GLY A 525 -17.46 -1.27 -14.35
C GLY A 525 -16.26 -1.44 -15.29
N ARG A 526 -15.09 -0.86 -14.96
CA ARG A 526 -13.83 -1.01 -15.70
C ARG A 526 -12.79 -1.73 -14.84
N ILE A 527 -11.92 -2.53 -15.46
CA ILE A 527 -10.76 -3.11 -14.78
C ILE A 527 -9.63 -2.09 -14.85
N VAL A 528 -9.11 -1.67 -13.69
CA VAL A 528 -8.00 -0.72 -13.60
C VAL A 528 -6.71 -1.43 -13.12
N PRO A 529 -5.53 -1.05 -13.64
CA PRO A 529 -4.24 -1.54 -13.17
C PRO A 529 -3.93 -1.03 -11.77
N VAL A 530 -3.67 -1.98 -10.87
CA VAL A 530 -3.28 -1.73 -9.48
C VAL A 530 -2.06 -2.60 -9.15
N THR A 531 -1.06 -2.06 -8.48
CA THR A 531 0.03 -2.87 -7.90
C THR A 531 -0.54 -3.83 -6.86
N GLN A 532 0.04 -5.01 -6.68
CA GLN A 532 -0.33 -5.87 -5.54
C GLN A 532 0.38 -5.48 -4.25
N PHE A 533 1.50 -4.78 -4.36
CA PHE A 533 2.10 -4.13 -3.21
C PHE A 533 1.32 -2.87 -2.85
N ASP A 534 0.91 -2.76 -1.59
CA ASP A 534 0.33 -1.53 -1.05
C ASP A 534 1.43 -0.49 -0.75
N MET A 535 1.04 0.64 -0.15
CA MET A 535 1.89 1.83 -0.02
C MET A 535 3.27 1.55 0.61
N GLY A 536 3.35 0.74 1.66
CA GLY A 536 4.61 0.49 2.35
C GLY A 536 5.60 -0.38 1.54
N PRO A 537 5.17 -1.55 1.05
CA PRO A 537 5.97 -2.42 0.18
C PRO A 537 6.32 -1.81 -1.18
N ILE A 538 5.41 -1.05 -1.83
CA ILE A 538 5.67 -0.51 -3.17
C ILE A 538 6.84 0.49 -3.16
N GLU A 539 6.92 1.38 -2.18
CA GLU A 539 8.04 2.32 -2.03
C GLU A 539 9.38 1.59 -1.87
N LYS A 540 9.37 0.41 -1.24
CA LYS A 540 10.56 -0.43 -1.04
C LYS A 540 11.00 -1.19 -2.28
N THR A 541 10.19 -1.24 -3.33
CA THR A 541 10.61 -1.75 -4.66
C THR A 541 11.44 -0.73 -5.45
N GLY A 542 11.65 0.46 -4.88
CA GLY A 542 12.37 1.56 -5.50
C GLY A 542 11.50 2.40 -6.43
N LEU A 543 10.25 2.01 -6.69
CA LEU A 543 9.33 2.81 -7.50
C LEU A 543 8.94 4.09 -6.78
N VAL A 544 8.81 5.17 -7.57
CA VAL A 544 8.37 6.47 -7.08
C VAL A 544 6.86 6.52 -7.11
N LYS A 545 6.27 6.91 -5.97
CA LYS A 545 4.84 7.20 -5.89
C LYS A 545 4.56 8.65 -6.27
N PHE A 546 3.38 8.87 -6.81
CA PHE A 546 2.77 10.18 -6.98
C PHE A 546 1.38 10.14 -6.37
N ASP A 547 1.03 11.19 -5.64
CA ASP A 547 -0.26 11.26 -4.96
C ASP A 547 -1.16 12.25 -5.70
N PHE A 548 -2.18 11.72 -6.39
CA PHE A 548 -3.18 12.44 -7.16
C PHE A 548 -4.45 12.59 -6.31
N LEU A 549 -4.45 13.57 -5.41
CA LEU A 549 -5.55 13.76 -4.48
C LEU A 549 -6.74 14.45 -5.16
N GLY A 550 -7.94 13.90 -4.99
CA GLY A 550 -9.17 14.57 -5.40
C GLY A 550 -9.64 15.54 -4.32
N LEU A 551 -9.41 16.85 -4.50
CA LEU A 551 -9.83 17.87 -3.53
C LEU A 551 -11.14 18.53 -3.94
N LYS A 552 -12.20 18.29 -3.15
CA LYS A 552 -13.53 18.87 -3.37
C LYS A 552 -13.53 20.40 -3.38
N THR A 553 -12.63 21.04 -2.63
CA THR A 553 -12.49 22.51 -2.59
C THR A 553 -12.19 23.09 -3.96
N LEU A 554 -11.30 22.48 -4.74
CA LEU A 554 -10.97 22.94 -6.10
C LEU A 554 -12.19 22.84 -7.04
N THR A 555 -12.97 21.76 -6.90
CA THR A 555 -14.24 21.61 -7.62
C THR A 555 -15.23 22.72 -7.26
N VAL A 556 -15.33 23.10 -5.98
CA VAL A 556 -16.21 24.19 -5.53
C VAL A 556 -15.76 25.54 -6.10
N ILE A 557 -14.46 25.88 -5.99
CA ILE A 557 -13.91 27.13 -6.53
C ILE A 557 -14.20 27.26 -8.02
N THR A 558 -13.97 26.19 -8.78
CA THR A 558 -14.19 26.18 -10.23
C THR A 558 -15.66 26.40 -10.60
N ARG A 559 -16.58 25.75 -9.88
CA ARG A 559 -18.02 25.96 -10.10
C ARG A 559 -18.42 27.40 -9.76
N THR A 560 -17.88 27.97 -8.69
CA THR A 560 -18.11 29.38 -8.33
C THR A 560 -17.61 30.31 -9.43
N LYS A 561 -16.39 30.11 -9.93
CA LYS A 561 -15.84 30.87 -11.08
C LYS A 561 -16.76 30.80 -12.29
N ASN A 562 -17.23 29.61 -12.67
CA ASN A 562 -18.11 29.45 -13.84
C ASN A 562 -19.48 30.13 -13.65
N ILE A 563 -20.03 30.12 -12.44
CA ILE A 563 -21.27 30.83 -12.12
C ILE A 563 -21.07 32.34 -12.24
N LEU A 564 -19.96 32.87 -11.73
CA LEU A 564 -19.61 34.29 -11.83
C LEU A 564 -19.40 34.71 -13.30
N ALA A 565 -18.67 33.90 -14.08
CA ALA A 565 -18.47 34.14 -15.51
C ALA A 565 -19.81 34.19 -16.28
N SER A 566 -20.77 33.33 -15.93
CA SER A 566 -22.13 33.37 -16.52
C SER A 566 -22.91 34.67 -16.22
N GLN A 567 -22.47 35.43 -15.22
CA GLN A 567 -22.99 36.75 -14.84
C GLN A 567 -22.14 37.90 -15.39
N GLY A 568 -21.13 37.60 -16.23
CA GLY A 568 -20.17 38.58 -16.76
C GLY A 568 -19.07 38.99 -15.78
N ILE A 569 -18.88 38.23 -14.69
CA ILE A 569 -17.83 38.50 -13.69
C ILE A 569 -16.70 37.48 -13.90
N GLU A 570 -15.63 37.92 -14.53
CA GLU A 570 -14.40 37.12 -14.65
C GLU A 570 -13.52 37.30 -13.42
N ILE A 571 -13.14 36.17 -12.80
CA ILE A 571 -12.23 36.14 -11.66
C ILE A 571 -11.18 35.06 -11.88
N ASP A 572 -9.92 35.43 -11.65
CA ASP A 572 -8.83 34.47 -11.54
C ASP A 572 -8.55 34.18 -10.06
N PRO A 573 -8.81 32.96 -9.56
CA PRO A 573 -8.54 32.58 -8.18
C PRO A 573 -7.09 32.77 -7.73
N TYR A 574 -6.13 32.71 -8.66
CA TYR A 574 -4.69 32.82 -8.36
C TYR A 574 -4.22 34.27 -8.24
N SER A 575 -5.03 35.23 -8.69
CA SER A 575 -4.71 36.67 -8.68
C SER A 575 -5.39 37.42 -7.51
N ILE A 576 -6.02 36.72 -6.57
CA ILE A 576 -6.74 37.33 -5.44
C ILE A 576 -5.73 37.86 -4.40
N PRO A 577 -5.81 39.14 -3.96
CA PRO A 577 -4.95 39.69 -2.93
C PRO A 577 -5.11 38.97 -1.57
N TYR A 578 -4.02 38.87 -0.82
CA TYR A 578 -4.03 38.23 0.50
C TYR A 578 -4.57 39.15 1.60
N GLU A 579 -4.59 40.46 1.36
CA GLU A 579 -4.86 41.52 2.33
C GLU A 579 -6.32 42.04 2.29
N ASP A 580 -7.28 41.24 1.78
CA ASP A 580 -8.68 41.66 1.66
C ASP A 580 -9.36 41.85 3.04
N GLU A 581 -9.70 43.09 3.37
CA GLU A 581 -10.31 43.46 4.65
C GLU A 581 -11.68 42.81 4.88
N LEU A 582 -12.48 42.61 3.83
CA LEU A 582 -13.81 41.99 3.94
C LEU A 582 -13.70 40.51 4.28
N VAL A 583 -12.70 39.82 3.72
CA VAL A 583 -12.39 38.43 4.07
C VAL A 583 -12.04 38.34 5.55
N PHE A 584 -11.10 39.15 6.04
CA PHE A 584 -10.71 39.12 7.46
C PHE A 584 -11.87 39.52 8.37
N LYS A 585 -12.71 40.49 7.98
CA LYS A 585 -13.92 40.84 8.74
C LYS A 585 -14.85 39.63 8.89
N HIS A 586 -15.16 38.93 7.81
CA HIS A 586 -16.03 37.74 7.86
C HIS A 586 -15.43 36.60 8.68
N LEU A 587 -14.12 36.36 8.55
CA LEU A 587 -13.40 35.41 9.39
C LEU A 587 -13.53 35.81 10.87
N ASN A 588 -13.26 37.07 11.22
CA ASN A 588 -13.35 37.58 12.60
C ASN A 588 -14.76 37.51 13.20
N GLU A 589 -15.82 37.55 12.38
CA GLU A 589 -17.21 37.30 12.80
C GLU A 589 -17.52 35.80 12.99
N GLY A 590 -16.64 34.91 12.53
CA GLY A 590 -16.77 33.46 12.53
C GLY A 590 -17.65 32.92 11.43
N ARG A 591 -17.75 33.60 10.30
CA ARG A 591 -18.48 33.13 9.11
C ARG A 591 -17.62 32.13 8.33
N THR A 592 -17.28 31.02 8.97
CA THR A 592 -16.36 30.00 8.44
C THR A 592 -17.07 28.77 7.89
N GLN A 593 -18.41 28.78 7.82
CA GLN A 593 -19.17 27.67 7.26
C GLN A 593 -18.77 27.46 5.78
N ARG A 594 -18.33 26.23 5.44
CA ARG A 594 -17.79 25.87 4.12
C ARG A 594 -16.50 26.60 3.71
N VAL A 595 -15.81 27.24 4.64
CA VAL A 595 -14.45 27.73 4.43
C VAL A 595 -13.48 26.58 4.69
N PHE A 596 -12.72 26.20 3.67
CA PHE A 596 -11.78 25.07 3.73
C PHE A 596 -10.85 25.18 4.94
N GLN A 597 -10.64 24.06 5.65
CA GLN A 597 -9.87 23.93 6.91
C GLN A 597 -10.40 24.68 8.14
N LEU A 598 -11.30 25.66 7.99
CA LEU A 598 -11.72 26.57 9.07
C LEU A 598 -13.13 26.30 9.61
N GLU A 599 -13.81 25.26 9.13
CA GLU A 599 -15.25 25.03 9.37
C GLU A 599 -15.61 24.43 10.73
N SER A 600 -14.68 23.78 11.43
CA SER A 600 -15.03 23.08 12.67
C SER A 600 -15.42 24.06 13.78
N PRO A 601 -16.32 23.70 14.71
CA PRO A 601 -16.75 24.61 15.78
C PRO A 601 -15.58 25.10 16.64
N GLY A 602 -14.63 24.21 16.96
CA GLY A 602 -13.47 24.58 17.75
C GLY A 602 -12.45 25.42 16.97
N MET A 603 -12.25 25.16 15.68
CA MET A 603 -11.41 26.00 14.82
C MET A 603 -12.00 27.41 14.69
N THR A 604 -13.31 27.51 14.48
CA THR A 604 -14.06 28.78 14.44
C THR A 604 -13.88 29.55 15.75
N SER A 605 -13.93 28.87 16.90
CA SER A 605 -13.69 29.49 18.21
C SER A 605 -12.26 30.01 18.36
N ALA A 606 -11.25 29.21 17.96
CA ALA A 606 -9.85 29.61 17.99
C ALA A 606 -9.59 30.81 17.07
N LEU A 607 -10.18 30.81 15.88
CA LEU A 607 -10.09 31.91 14.92
C LEU A 607 -10.63 33.22 15.51
N LYS A 608 -11.80 33.19 16.19
CA LYS A 608 -12.37 34.37 16.86
C LYS A 608 -11.49 34.91 17.99
N LYS A 609 -10.67 34.07 18.62
CA LYS A 609 -9.70 34.49 19.65
C LYS A 609 -8.49 35.17 19.03
N ILE A 610 -7.88 34.55 18.02
CA ILE A 610 -6.68 35.08 17.32
C ILE A 610 -6.98 36.37 16.56
N ARG A 611 -8.22 36.50 16.07
CA ARG A 611 -8.68 37.62 15.25
C ARG A 611 -7.76 37.93 14.05
N PRO A 612 -7.60 37.00 13.08
CA PRO A 612 -6.65 37.15 11.98
C PRO A 612 -6.83 38.47 11.22
N ASN A 613 -5.71 39.12 10.88
CA ASN A 613 -5.66 40.31 10.03
C ASN A 613 -4.55 40.22 8.96
N THR A 614 -3.89 39.07 8.87
CA THR A 614 -2.87 38.72 7.88
C THR A 614 -3.07 37.27 7.46
N PHE A 615 -2.50 36.86 6.32
CA PHE A 615 -2.60 35.46 5.87
C PHE A 615 -1.77 34.53 6.77
N GLU A 616 -0.65 35.02 7.28
CA GLU A 616 0.26 34.36 8.22
C GLU A 616 -0.46 33.92 9.49
N ASP A 617 -1.44 34.69 9.99
CA ASP A 617 -2.27 34.28 11.12
C ASP A 617 -3.13 33.04 10.83
N ILE A 618 -3.60 32.90 9.59
CA ILE A 618 -4.38 31.73 9.17
C ILE A 618 -3.45 30.52 9.12
N VAL A 619 -2.24 30.68 8.57
CA VAL A 619 -1.20 29.64 8.55
C VAL A 619 -0.82 29.21 9.97
N ALA A 620 -0.60 30.16 10.87
CA ALA A 620 -0.30 29.91 12.27
C ALA A 620 -1.44 29.19 12.98
N LEU A 621 -2.69 29.62 12.78
CA LEU A 621 -3.87 29.00 13.38
C LEU A 621 -4.02 27.53 12.95
N VAL A 622 -3.92 27.23 11.66
CA VAL A 622 -4.00 25.85 11.15
C VAL A 622 -2.87 24.97 11.69
N SER A 623 -1.70 25.56 11.93
CA SER A 623 -0.54 24.87 12.50
C SER A 623 -0.71 24.60 14.00
N LEU A 624 -1.22 25.57 14.75
CA LEU A 624 -1.45 25.49 16.19
C LEU A 624 -2.66 24.62 16.57
N TYR A 625 -3.67 24.52 15.72
CA TYR A 625 -4.90 23.76 16.01
C TYR A 625 -4.70 22.25 15.86
N ARG A 626 -3.78 21.69 16.65
CA ARG A 626 -3.42 20.27 16.73
C ARG A 626 -3.21 19.86 18.20
N PRO A 627 -3.43 18.59 18.57
CA PRO A 627 -3.13 18.12 19.92
C PRO A 627 -1.68 18.44 20.33
N GLY A 628 -1.49 19.09 21.48
CA GLY A 628 -0.20 19.61 21.94
C GLY A 628 -0.06 21.13 21.70
N PRO A 629 0.17 21.61 20.47
CA PRO A 629 0.31 23.05 20.19
C PRO A 629 -0.95 23.89 20.46
N MET A 630 -2.14 23.27 20.51
CA MET A 630 -3.41 23.98 20.72
C MET A 630 -3.45 24.80 22.02
N ASP A 631 -2.69 24.39 23.05
CA ASP A 631 -2.59 25.10 24.32
C ASP A 631 -1.86 26.46 24.18
N GLN A 632 -1.13 26.67 23.08
CA GLN A 632 -0.45 27.93 22.77
C GLN A 632 -1.36 28.97 22.10
N ILE A 633 -2.55 28.58 21.62
CA ILE A 633 -3.47 29.49 20.92
C ILE A 633 -3.85 30.72 21.77
N PRO A 634 -4.20 30.59 23.07
CA PRO A 634 -4.49 31.75 23.91
C PRO A 634 -3.30 32.70 24.03
N LEU A 635 -2.08 32.18 24.22
CA LEU A 635 -0.88 33.00 24.33
C LEU A 635 -0.58 33.74 23.02
N TYR A 636 -0.71 33.06 21.88
CA TYR A 636 -0.58 33.67 20.55
C TYR A 636 -1.55 34.85 20.40
N ALA A 637 -2.83 34.64 20.74
CA ALA A 637 -3.86 35.67 20.64
C ALA A 637 -3.57 36.89 21.54
N GLU A 638 -3.13 36.67 22.78
CA GLU A 638 -2.84 37.75 23.73
C GLU A 638 -1.60 38.56 23.35
N ARG A 639 -0.54 37.89 22.89
CA ARG A 639 0.67 38.55 22.39
C ARG A 639 0.38 39.36 21.13
N LYS A 640 -0.36 38.78 20.19
CA LYS A 640 -0.82 39.46 18.98
C LYS A 640 -1.66 40.70 19.30
N ALA A 641 -2.57 40.60 20.27
CA ALA A 641 -3.42 41.71 20.70
C ALA A 641 -2.65 42.80 21.47
N GLY A 642 -1.33 42.63 21.70
CA GLY A 642 -0.51 43.56 22.48
C GLY A 642 -0.84 43.58 23.97
N ARG A 643 -1.60 42.58 24.47
CA ARG A 643 -2.00 42.48 25.88
C ARG A 643 -0.95 41.79 26.74
N THR A 644 -0.10 40.99 26.11
CA THR A 644 1.06 40.33 26.72
C THR A 644 2.31 40.67 25.94
N SER A 645 3.43 40.90 26.62
CA SER A 645 4.72 41.16 25.95
C SER A 645 5.19 39.95 25.14
N VAL A 646 5.74 40.23 23.96
CA VAL A 646 6.43 39.20 23.16
C VAL A 646 7.82 39.00 23.76
N GLU A 647 8.11 37.77 24.16
CA GLU A 647 9.41 37.37 24.69
C GLU A 647 10.08 36.42 23.71
N TYR A 648 11.35 36.68 23.42
CA TYR A 648 12.19 35.82 22.59
C TYR A 648 13.20 35.09 23.48
N PRO A 649 13.38 33.76 23.32
CA PRO A 649 14.33 33.01 24.14
C PRO A 649 15.79 33.48 23.99
N HIS A 650 16.11 34.11 22.85
CA HIS A 650 17.43 34.70 22.59
C HIS A 650 17.29 35.83 21.55
N PRO A 651 18.08 36.92 21.63
CA PRO A 651 17.97 38.05 20.68
C PRO A 651 18.11 37.64 19.21
N LYS A 652 19.00 36.68 18.91
CA LYS A 652 19.16 36.15 17.55
C LYS A 652 17.93 35.41 17.00
N LEU A 653 16.98 35.00 17.85
CA LEU A 653 15.75 34.32 17.41
C LEU A 653 14.63 35.30 17.09
N GLU A 654 14.77 36.59 17.41
CA GLU A 654 13.75 37.59 17.10
C GLU A 654 13.37 37.57 15.61
N PRO A 655 14.31 37.62 14.63
CA PRO A 655 13.94 37.58 13.22
C PRO A 655 13.18 36.31 12.79
N VAL A 656 13.43 35.18 13.46
CA VAL A 656 12.83 33.87 13.14
C VAL A 656 11.42 33.73 13.72
N LEU A 657 11.19 34.29 14.91
CA LEU A 657 9.96 34.10 15.67
C LEU A 657 9.04 35.33 15.67
N LYS A 658 9.45 36.43 15.05
CA LYS A 658 8.69 37.69 15.00
C LYS A 658 7.28 37.49 14.44
N GLU A 659 7.17 36.76 13.33
CA GLU A 659 5.89 36.50 12.65
C GLU A 659 4.92 35.66 13.49
N THR A 660 5.43 34.88 14.45
CA THR A 660 4.65 34.03 15.34
C THR A 660 4.66 34.52 16.78
N TYR A 661 4.93 35.81 16.98
CA TYR A 661 4.90 36.49 18.28
C TYR A 661 5.74 35.77 19.35
N GLY A 662 6.95 35.33 18.99
CA GLY A 662 7.89 34.67 19.90
C GLY A 662 7.54 33.22 20.23
N ILE A 663 6.53 32.62 19.57
CA ILE A 663 6.13 31.23 19.75
C ILE A 663 6.70 30.41 18.60
N MET A 664 7.36 29.30 18.90
CA MET A 664 7.88 28.39 17.86
C MET A 664 6.75 27.49 17.35
N VAL A 665 6.23 27.80 16.17
CA VAL A 665 5.06 27.12 15.58
C VAL A 665 5.47 26.19 14.44
N TYR A 666 6.41 26.63 13.59
CA TYR A 666 6.77 25.93 12.37
C TYR A 666 8.01 25.05 12.53
N GLN A 667 8.12 24.03 11.68
CA GLN A 667 9.31 23.18 11.63
C GLN A 667 10.51 23.94 11.07
N GLU A 668 10.27 24.82 10.10
CA GLU A 668 11.25 25.73 9.53
C GLU A 668 11.85 26.66 10.58
N GLN A 669 11.05 27.12 11.55
CA GLN A 669 11.56 27.94 12.66
C GLN A 669 12.51 27.16 13.57
N ILE A 670 12.28 25.87 13.77
CA ILE A 670 13.22 25.00 14.51
C ILE A 670 14.54 24.89 13.74
N MET A 671 14.46 24.68 12.42
CA MET A 671 15.65 24.57 11.56
C MET A 671 16.44 25.88 11.54
N GLU A 672 15.76 27.00 11.36
CA GLU A 672 16.34 28.34 11.37
C GLU A 672 16.95 28.70 12.73
N ALA A 673 16.29 28.32 13.83
CA ALA A 673 16.84 28.49 15.17
C ALA A 673 18.17 27.74 15.33
N ALA A 674 18.27 26.50 14.85
CA ALA A 674 19.50 25.72 14.89
C ALA A 674 20.61 26.36 14.05
N ARG A 675 20.29 26.85 12.84
CA ARG A 675 21.23 27.58 11.98
C ARG A 675 21.78 28.83 12.67
N VAL A 676 20.89 29.68 13.18
CA VAL A 676 21.26 31.00 13.72
C VAL A 676 21.95 30.92 15.09
N LEU A 677 21.55 29.96 15.94
CA LEU A 677 22.13 29.79 17.27
C LEU A 677 23.39 28.93 17.28
N ALA A 678 23.38 27.82 16.54
CA ALA A 678 24.41 26.78 16.61
C ALA A 678 25.25 26.66 15.33
N GLY A 679 24.97 27.42 14.28
CA GLY A 679 25.74 27.43 13.04
C GLY A 679 25.51 26.22 12.14
N TYR A 680 24.41 25.50 12.33
CA TYR A 680 24.04 24.34 11.50
C TYR A 680 23.83 24.75 10.03
N SER A 681 24.20 23.86 9.11
CA SER A 681 23.65 23.88 7.74
C SER A 681 22.13 23.66 7.80
N LEU A 682 21.36 24.13 6.80
CA LEU A 682 19.93 23.83 6.74
C LEU A 682 19.66 22.33 6.54
N GLY A 683 20.60 21.60 5.93
CA GLY A 683 20.56 20.14 5.82
C GLY A 683 20.70 19.45 7.18
N GLU A 684 21.72 19.84 7.95
CA GLU A 684 21.95 19.34 9.32
C GLU A 684 20.77 19.67 10.22
N ALA A 685 20.16 20.84 10.02
CA ALA A 685 19.02 21.30 10.80
C ALA A 685 17.75 20.45 10.56
N ASP A 686 17.48 19.97 9.34
CA ASP A 686 16.39 18.99 9.12
C ASP A 686 16.71 17.64 9.79
N VAL A 687 17.98 17.21 9.78
CA VAL A 687 18.40 15.98 10.48
C VAL A 687 18.13 16.10 11.98
N LEU A 688 18.50 17.23 12.60
CA LEU A 688 18.22 17.53 14.00
C LEU A 688 16.70 17.51 14.28
N ARG A 689 15.90 18.18 13.45
CA ARG A 689 14.44 18.20 13.59
C ARG A 689 13.84 16.79 13.59
N ARG A 690 14.35 15.89 12.73
CA ARG A 690 13.91 14.48 12.68
C ARG A 690 14.33 13.72 13.93
N ALA A 691 15.53 13.98 14.45
CA ALA A 691 15.99 13.37 15.70
C ALA A 691 15.05 13.74 16.86
N ILE A 692 14.68 15.02 17.00
CA ILE A 692 13.69 15.47 18.01
C ILE A 692 12.36 14.70 17.87
N GLY A 693 11.91 14.45 16.64
CA GLY A 693 10.67 13.71 16.38
C GLY A 693 10.72 12.22 16.77
N LYS A 694 11.92 11.60 16.76
CA LYS A 694 12.11 10.21 17.20
C LYS A 694 12.22 10.07 18.72
N LYS A 695 12.27 11.20 19.44
CA LYS A 695 12.62 11.28 20.86
C LYS A 695 14.00 10.66 21.10
#